data_AF-A0A8J7IRF8-F1
#
_entry.id   AF-A0A8J7IRF8-F1
#
_cell.length_a   1.000
_cell.length_b   1.000
_cell.length_c   1.000
_cell.angle_alpha   90.00
_cell.angle_beta   90.00
_cell.angle_gamma   90.00
#
_symmetry.space_group_name_H-M   'P 1'
#
loop_
_entity.id
_entity.type
_entity.pdbx_description
1 polymer ?
#
loop_
_entity_poly.entity_id
_entity_poly.type
_entity_poly.pdbx_seq_one_letter_code
_entity_poly.pdbx_strand_id
1 'polypeptide(L)'
;MKRIITIISTVVLFIGASQIATGQINRTLETKVADILAQLPTKDLNHSNRLMEEVISLDIEGILKFTDMLVPLGTGDDTKARYAIQSVAVYGGAHQNANSNNVVEQALLKALNKASDNEVKTFLMERLIVCGTNESIPQLSKYLSDKNLHKPALATLRAVGTDEAAQTVLEATKTADNVYKPAFIEVLGQLQYAPAKSLLYELGKSATKDIQQRAIMALAEIGSVDTMGYLISAARASNYKLDDSKAILALIHYGNKLAESGKTDLSLEIGTLLLKNCTAEDQLHFRSAGIYLINDFKNKEATKTLLKEIKKGDVAYKAVVLDAASENLSAENVIKWVKAYKKASDEVKPLIVNMLSKSDDAVVFEKCLVPAIQSSNEAVKVAGIKELAYQKKEKALPALLKSLKIAASDAEYKALEATLLRVVSIEDSAVLANTLTSSNSKAKQVLVNVLALRNANDQFDTIVGLLNGADNDLKQTIYAAMPLMASSDNLSDLIALLPEATEDVNISNIQKGIISILKTNEGVDSELIYRAYQNASEQSKWVPLLSALGSNKALTLVSDQLKTGSAKAKDLALQTLSDWQNNDALPVLFQTVKNGDASLQANAFNNYLKKVGKSGVPEDQKLLLVRKLMPYANTKDQKKKIIQAAGNIKTFLSLIFVSEFLDEKELLTTASNAVIKIALPTPGKNNGLSGTLVRNIVSKSVDNLTGPDSQYIKIDVKEFLENMPKEEGFVSIFNGKDLSGWEGLVKNPIARQKMSKKALEKAQSAANEQMLRDWFVKDGVIGFKGEGYNNICTIKDYGDFEMLVDWKITNGGDSGIYLRGTPQVQIWDIARTNVGAQVGSGGLYNNQKHESKPLVVADNPVDEWNTFRIKMIGDRVTVYLNGVLVTDNVPLENYWDRSQKIFPKEAIELQAHGEDLGFRNVYVREIVSGDNLLTKEERQEGFKSLFNGKDLDHWIGNKVDYVVDNNEIAVRPKQGGHGNLFTAQEYSDFIFRFEFKLTPGANNGLGIHAPLKGDAAYVGKELQILDNTASIYANLKPYQYHGSVYGIIAAKRGFLKPVGEWNYEEVQVKGDHIKITLNGTVIVDGNIKEATKNGTADHKDHPGLKRTKGHIGFLGHGSELWFRNIRIKDLAK
;
A
#
# COMPACT_ATOMS: atom_id res chain seq x y z
N MET A 1 58.05 -4.70 49.87
CA MET A 1 56.98 -5.54 49.29
C MET A 1 56.26 -4.95 48.07
N LYS A 2 56.15 -3.63 47.88
CA LYS A 2 55.48 -3.05 46.70
C LYS A 2 56.27 -3.10 45.37
N ARG A 3 57.59 -3.36 45.38
CA ARG A 3 58.41 -3.43 44.15
C ARG A 3 58.56 -4.82 43.51
N ILE A 4 58.24 -5.89 44.23
CA ILE A 4 58.33 -7.27 43.70
C ILE A 4 57.02 -7.68 43.02
N ILE A 5 55.87 -7.18 43.50
CA ILE A 5 54.56 -7.46 42.89
C ILE A 5 54.43 -6.79 41.50
N THR A 6 55.07 -5.64 41.29
CA THR A 6 55.01 -4.95 39.99
C THR A 6 55.79 -5.70 38.90
N ILE A 7 56.93 -6.32 39.22
CA ILE A 7 57.78 -7.02 38.24
C ILE A 7 57.16 -8.36 37.81
N ILE A 8 56.46 -9.07 38.71
CA ILE A 8 55.78 -10.33 38.36
C ILE A 8 54.55 -10.05 37.48
N SER A 9 53.84 -8.94 37.69
CA SER A 9 52.69 -8.56 36.84
C SER A 9 53.09 -8.10 35.43
N THR A 10 54.29 -7.54 35.24
CA THR A 10 54.76 -7.09 33.91
C THR A 10 55.25 -8.26 33.04
N VAL A 11 55.80 -9.33 33.64
CA VAL A 11 56.27 -10.50 32.88
C VAL A 11 55.12 -11.40 32.44
N VAL A 12 54.04 -11.53 33.23
CA VAL A 12 52.87 -12.33 32.85
C VAL A 12 52.04 -11.67 31.74
N LEU A 13 52.05 -10.32 31.64
CA LEU A 13 51.37 -9.60 30.55
C LEU A 13 52.13 -9.62 29.22
N PHE A 14 53.46 -9.80 29.22
CA PHE A 14 54.24 -9.91 27.98
C PHE A 14 54.18 -11.29 27.32
N ILE A 15 53.87 -12.34 28.08
CA ILE A 15 53.72 -13.71 27.56
C ILE A 15 52.31 -13.91 26.94
N GLY A 16 51.29 -13.19 27.40
CA GLY A 16 49.94 -13.23 26.82
C GLY A 16 49.77 -12.42 25.53
N ALA A 17 50.54 -11.33 25.36
CA ALA A 17 50.45 -10.47 24.18
C ALA A 17 51.20 -11.03 22.95
N SER A 18 52.15 -11.95 23.15
CA SER A 18 52.89 -12.59 22.06
C SER A 18 52.18 -13.80 21.44
N GLN A 19 51.11 -14.32 22.04
CA GLN A 19 50.31 -15.42 21.48
C GLN A 19 49.13 -14.99 20.60
N ILE A 20 48.67 -13.74 20.70
CA ILE A 20 47.52 -13.25 19.89
C ILE A 20 48.01 -12.65 18.56
N ALA A 21 49.22 -12.07 18.54
CA ALA A 21 49.82 -11.54 17.30
C ALA A 21 50.24 -12.64 16.30
N THR A 22 50.37 -13.90 16.73
CA THR A 22 50.67 -15.04 15.85
C THR A 22 49.44 -15.67 15.18
N GLY A 23 48.21 -15.30 15.58
CA GLY A 23 46.97 -15.91 15.05
C GLY A 23 46.40 -15.27 13.78
N GLN A 24 46.76 -14.02 13.49
CA GLN A 24 46.21 -13.27 12.34
C GLN A 24 47.10 -13.32 11.08
N ILE A 25 48.34 -13.83 11.18
CA ILE A 25 49.32 -13.86 10.08
C ILE A 25 49.24 -15.18 9.25
N ASN A 26 48.51 -16.21 9.71
CA ASN A 26 48.46 -17.54 9.06
C ASN A 26 47.05 -18.04 8.67
N ARG A 27 46.16 -17.18 8.17
CA ARG A 27 44.87 -17.65 7.59
C ARG A 27 45.03 -17.94 6.09
N THR A 28 44.75 -19.18 5.68
CA THR A 28 44.81 -19.60 4.27
C THR A 28 43.77 -18.87 3.42
N LEU A 29 44.01 -18.75 2.12
CA LEU A 29 43.10 -18.11 1.18
C LEU A 29 41.72 -18.81 1.16
N GLU A 30 41.70 -20.14 1.25
CA GLU A 30 40.45 -20.91 1.35
C GLU A 30 39.60 -20.52 2.57
N THR A 31 40.25 -20.27 3.72
CA THR A 31 39.55 -19.90 4.94
C THR A 31 38.92 -18.50 4.81
N LYS A 32 39.62 -17.56 4.16
CA LYS A 32 39.08 -16.21 3.90
C LYS A 32 37.89 -16.24 2.94
N VAL A 33 37.96 -17.08 1.90
CA VAL A 33 36.88 -17.27 0.92
C VAL A 33 35.65 -17.90 1.58
N ALA A 34 35.84 -18.93 2.41
CA ALA A 34 34.75 -19.57 3.16
C ALA A 34 34.07 -18.60 4.15
N ASP A 35 34.85 -17.78 4.84
CA ASP A 35 34.34 -16.75 5.75
C ASP A 35 33.49 -15.70 5.02
N ILE A 36 33.87 -15.32 3.80
CA ILE A 36 33.09 -14.40 2.97
C ILE A 36 31.80 -15.07 2.48
N LEU A 37 31.85 -16.30 1.98
CA LEU A 37 30.67 -17.04 1.52
C LEU A 37 29.66 -17.31 2.65
N ALA A 38 30.14 -17.55 3.87
CA ALA A 38 29.29 -17.73 5.04
C ALA A 38 28.45 -16.49 5.36
N GLN A 39 28.90 -15.31 4.94
CA GLN A 39 28.25 -14.03 5.16
C GLN A 39 27.26 -13.65 4.04
N LEU A 40 27.08 -14.49 3.01
CA LEU A 40 26.13 -14.30 1.92
C LEU A 40 24.81 -15.06 2.14
N PRO A 41 23.65 -14.51 1.71
CA PRO A 41 23.49 -13.23 1.00
C PRO A 41 23.74 -12.02 1.92
N THR A 42 24.18 -10.91 1.32
CA THR A 42 24.49 -9.69 2.07
C THR A 42 23.21 -9.17 2.72
N LYS A 43 23.33 -8.70 3.96
CA LYS A 43 22.19 -8.28 4.79
C LYS A 43 21.45 -7.11 4.13
N ASP A 44 22.17 -6.36 3.31
CA ASP A 44 21.86 -4.99 2.93
C ASP A 44 23.04 -4.43 2.06
N LEU A 45 22.79 -3.36 1.28
CA LEU A 45 23.69 -2.87 0.20
C LEU A 45 25.13 -2.66 0.63
N ASN A 46 25.26 -2.44 1.91
CA ASN A 46 26.31 -1.71 2.44
C ASN A 46 27.23 -2.79 3.13
N HIS A 47 26.63 -3.90 3.63
CA HIS A 47 27.36 -5.14 3.96
C HIS A 47 27.93 -5.72 2.68
N SER A 48 27.17 -5.59 1.59
CA SER A 48 27.65 -5.91 0.26
C SER A 48 28.94 -5.17 -0.06
N ASN A 49 28.98 -3.83 0.01
CA ASN A 49 30.18 -3.08 -0.33
C ASN A 49 31.43 -3.50 0.46
N ARG A 50 31.30 -3.66 1.79
CA ARG A 50 32.43 -4.11 2.63
C ARG A 50 32.89 -5.52 2.27
N LEU A 51 31.97 -6.46 2.09
CA LEU A 51 32.37 -7.81 1.65
C LEU A 51 33.00 -7.76 0.26
N MET A 52 32.55 -6.89 -0.63
CA MET A 52 33.14 -6.76 -1.96
C MET A 52 34.52 -6.11 -1.91
N GLU A 53 34.76 -5.13 -1.02
CA GLU A 53 36.11 -4.63 -0.71
C GLU A 53 37.01 -5.72 -0.14
N GLU A 54 36.49 -6.56 0.75
CA GLU A 54 37.22 -7.72 1.29
C GLU A 54 37.56 -8.71 0.17
N VAL A 55 36.60 -9.07 -0.69
CA VAL A 55 36.82 -9.93 -1.87
C VAL A 55 37.89 -9.33 -2.78
N ILE A 56 37.82 -8.02 -3.08
CA ILE A 56 38.81 -7.32 -3.91
C ILE A 56 40.20 -7.32 -3.24
N SER A 57 40.26 -7.17 -1.91
CA SER A 57 41.52 -7.18 -1.15
C SER A 57 42.22 -8.55 -1.14
N LEU A 58 41.50 -9.63 -1.48
CA LEU A 58 42.11 -10.95 -1.68
C LEU A 58 42.87 -11.06 -3.01
N ASP A 59 42.82 -10.01 -3.83
CA ASP A 59 43.45 -9.92 -5.15
C ASP A 59 42.92 -11.02 -6.11
N ILE A 60 43.50 -11.10 -7.30
CA ILE A 60 43.03 -11.97 -8.38
C ILE A 60 42.92 -13.43 -7.95
N GLU A 61 43.92 -13.96 -7.24
CA GLU A 61 43.94 -15.36 -6.78
C GLU A 61 42.81 -15.65 -5.78
N GLY A 62 42.41 -14.67 -4.97
CA GLY A 62 41.29 -14.80 -4.06
C GLY A 62 39.94 -14.83 -4.76
N ILE A 63 39.73 -13.93 -5.73
CA ILE A 63 38.51 -13.90 -6.54
C ILE A 63 38.35 -15.21 -7.33
N LEU A 64 39.46 -15.75 -7.86
CA LEU A 64 39.46 -17.04 -8.56
C LEU A 64 38.97 -18.21 -7.70
N LYS A 65 39.16 -18.17 -6.38
CA LYS A 65 38.64 -19.22 -5.50
C LYS A 65 37.12 -19.23 -5.43
N PHE A 66 36.44 -18.11 -5.64
CA PHE A 66 34.98 -18.07 -5.76
C PHE A 66 34.53 -18.60 -7.13
N THR A 67 35.24 -18.24 -8.21
CA THR A 67 34.89 -18.70 -9.56
C THR A 67 35.15 -20.19 -9.76
N ASP A 68 36.14 -20.75 -9.05
CA ASP A 68 36.43 -22.19 -9.02
C ASP A 68 35.29 -23.03 -8.40
N MET A 69 34.36 -22.41 -7.68
CA MET A 69 33.18 -23.06 -7.12
C MET A 69 31.98 -23.06 -8.07
N LEU A 70 32.07 -22.40 -9.23
CA LEU A 70 30.99 -22.36 -10.21
C LEU A 70 30.80 -23.73 -10.86
N VAL A 71 29.56 -24.18 -10.92
CA VAL A 71 29.15 -25.42 -11.57
C VAL A 71 28.00 -25.16 -12.56
N PRO A 72 27.81 -25.99 -13.61
CA PRO A 72 26.65 -25.84 -14.50
C PRO A 72 25.32 -25.95 -13.73
N LEU A 73 24.27 -25.31 -14.23
CA LEU A 73 22.99 -25.23 -13.50
C LEU A 73 22.41 -26.64 -13.25
N GLY A 74 21.98 -26.88 -12.02
CA GLY A 74 21.39 -28.16 -11.60
C GLY A 74 22.41 -29.26 -11.27
N THR A 75 23.72 -28.99 -11.32
CA THR A 75 24.77 -29.99 -11.01
C THR A 75 25.40 -29.85 -9.61
N GLY A 76 25.05 -28.79 -8.87
CA GLY A 76 25.49 -28.53 -7.50
C GLY A 76 24.96 -27.19 -6.98
N ASP A 77 25.31 -26.84 -5.74
CA ASP A 77 24.95 -25.54 -5.15
C ASP A 77 26.15 -24.59 -5.18
N ASP A 78 26.14 -23.68 -6.15
CA ASP A 78 27.08 -22.56 -6.27
C ASP A 78 26.40 -21.20 -6.01
N THR A 79 25.20 -21.21 -5.40
CA THR A 79 24.34 -20.02 -5.24
C THR A 79 25.09 -18.87 -4.57
N LYS A 80 25.84 -19.18 -3.51
CA LYS A 80 26.63 -18.19 -2.76
C LYS A 80 27.84 -17.70 -3.55
N ALA A 81 28.48 -18.56 -4.33
CA ALA A 81 29.59 -18.17 -5.20
C ALA A 81 29.09 -17.24 -6.32
N ARG A 82 27.98 -17.58 -6.98
CA ARG A 82 27.33 -16.73 -7.98
C ARG A 82 26.90 -15.39 -7.39
N TYR A 83 26.34 -15.39 -6.18
CA TYR A 83 26.00 -14.17 -5.46
C TYR A 83 27.24 -13.31 -5.18
N ALA A 84 28.33 -13.91 -4.68
CA ALA A 84 29.59 -13.21 -4.43
C ALA A 84 30.16 -12.56 -5.71
N ILE A 85 30.20 -13.33 -6.79
CA ILE A 85 30.78 -12.92 -8.07
C ILE A 85 29.93 -11.83 -8.75
N GLN A 86 28.59 -11.94 -8.67
CA GLN A 86 27.68 -10.88 -9.13
C GLN A 86 27.90 -9.60 -8.33
N SER A 87 27.89 -9.70 -7.00
CA SER A 87 28.03 -8.54 -6.13
C SER A 87 29.36 -7.85 -6.31
N VAL A 88 30.47 -8.60 -6.50
CA VAL A 88 31.81 -7.99 -6.67
C VAL A 88 31.97 -7.35 -8.04
N ALA A 89 31.35 -7.91 -9.08
CA ALA A 89 31.34 -7.30 -10.41
C ALA A 89 30.55 -5.98 -10.41
N VAL A 90 29.34 -5.95 -9.82
CA VAL A 90 28.56 -4.71 -9.70
C VAL A 90 29.29 -3.68 -8.85
N TYR A 91 29.88 -4.11 -7.74
CA TYR A 91 30.63 -3.24 -6.85
C TYR A 91 31.87 -2.64 -7.53
N GLY A 92 32.68 -3.50 -8.18
CA GLY A 92 33.89 -3.08 -8.90
C GLY A 92 33.61 -2.12 -10.04
N GLY A 93 32.53 -2.35 -10.79
CA GLY A 93 32.12 -1.49 -11.90
C GLY A 93 31.53 -0.14 -11.50
N ALA A 94 30.74 -0.08 -10.42
CA ALA A 94 30.12 1.16 -9.95
C ALA A 94 31.10 2.12 -9.26
N HIS A 95 32.20 1.60 -8.70
CA HIS A 95 33.21 2.37 -8.00
C HIS A 95 34.42 2.60 -8.92
N GLN A 96 34.40 3.71 -9.68
CA GLN A 96 35.40 4.16 -10.68
C GLN A 96 36.83 4.40 -10.12
N ASN A 97 37.36 3.53 -9.27
CA ASN A 97 38.77 3.52 -8.93
C ASN A 97 39.48 2.54 -9.90
N ALA A 98 40.40 3.06 -10.72
CA ALA A 98 41.02 2.33 -11.82
C ALA A 98 41.68 1.00 -11.40
N ASN A 99 42.15 0.91 -10.16
CA ASN A 99 42.80 -0.31 -9.63
C ASN A 99 41.80 -1.40 -9.17
N SER A 100 40.65 -1.04 -8.61
CA SER A 100 39.67 -2.03 -8.11
C SER A 100 38.87 -2.67 -9.25
N ASN A 101 38.52 -1.87 -10.27
CA ASN A 101 37.82 -2.39 -11.44
C ASN A 101 38.72 -3.37 -12.22
N ASN A 102 40.02 -3.06 -12.32
CA ASN A 102 41.00 -3.87 -13.03
C ASN A 102 41.19 -5.26 -12.37
N VAL A 103 41.31 -5.35 -11.04
CA VAL A 103 41.50 -6.64 -10.33
C VAL A 103 40.31 -7.59 -10.53
N VAL A 104 39.08 -7.08 -10.46
CA VAL A 104 37.86 -7.90 -10.66
C VAL A 104 37.74 -8.34 -12.11
N GLU A 105 37.94 -7.41 -13.05
CA GLU A 105 37.94 -7.69 -14.48
C GLU A 105 38.99 -8.76 -14.84
N GLN A 106 40.24 -8.61 -14.39
CA GLN A 106 41.30 -9.58 -14.65
C GLN A 106 41.00 -10.96 -14.06
N ALA A 107 40.41 -11.04 -12.86
CA ALA A 107 40.03 -12.30 -12.26
C ALA A 107 38.92 -13.00 -13.04
N LEU A 108 37.89 -12.25 -13.49
CA LEU A 108 36.83 -12.79 -14.33
C LEU A 108 37.35 -13.25 -15.69
N LEU A 109 38.30 -12.52 -16.31
CA LEU A 109 38.94 -12.91 -17.57
C LEU A 109 39.80 -14.18 -17.42
N LYS A 110 40.54 -14.32 -16.31
CA LYS A 110 41.27 -15.56 -16.00
C LYS A 110 40.31 -16.73 -15.76
N ALA A 111 39.22 -16.53 -15.02
CA ALA A 111 38.19 -17.54 -14.79
C ALA A 111 37.52 -17.96 -16.11
N LEU A 112 37.22 -17.00 -16.98
CA LEU A 112 36.61 -17.22 -18.29
C LEU A 112 37.52 -18.07 -19.21
N ASN A 113 38.84 -17.88 -19.14
CA ASN A 113 39.82 -18.69 -19.85
C ASN A 113 39.91 -20.13 -19.31
N LYS A 114 39.72 -20.31 -17.99
CA LYS A 114 39.82 -21.61 -17.32
C LYS A 114 38.54 -22.44 -17.47
N ALA A 115 37.37 -21.80 -17.52
CA ALA A 115 36.09 -22.48 -17.60
C ALA A 115 35.96 -23.32 -18.89
N SER A 116 35.45 -24.54 -18.77
CA SER A 116 35.19 -25.42 -19.92
C SER A 116 33.72 -25.42 -20.36
N ASP A 117 32.79 -25.14 -19.43
CA ASP A 117 31.35 -25.18 -19.66
C ASP A 117 30.77 -23.84 -20.19
N ASN A 118 29.80 -23.92 -21.11
CA ASN A 118 29.24 -22.73 -21.76
C ASN A 118 28.31 -21.90 -20.85
N GLU A 119 27.61 -22.51 -19.90
CA GLU A 119 26.75 -21.79 -18.95
C GLU A 119 27.60 -21.00 -17.95
N VAL A 120 28.68 -21.60 -17.45
CA VAL A 120 29.64 -20.93 -16.57
C VAL A 120 30.31 -19.76 -17.32
N LYS A 121 30.75 -19.97 -18.57
CA LYS A 121 31.30 -18.88 -19.41
C LYS A 121 30.29 -17.75 -19.62
N THR A 122 29.03 -18.09 -19.91
CA THR A 122 27.95 -17.10 -20.08
C THR A 122 27.79 -16.26 -18.82
N PHE A 123 27.69 -16.91 -17.65
CA PHE A 123 27.58 -16.22 -16.36
C PHE A 123 28.74 -15.23 -16.15
N LEU A 124 29.98 -15.65 -16.41
CA LEU A 124 31.17 -14.80 -16.25
C LEU A 124 31.16 -13.60 -17.22
N MET A 125 30.80 -13.82 -18.49
CA MET A 125 30.67 -12.73 -19.48
C MET A 125 29.62 -11.71 -19.06
N GLU A 126 28.46 -12.15 -18.57
CA GLU A 126 27.42 -11.22 -18.11
C GLU A 126 27.82 -10.42 -16.87
N ARG A 127 28.88 -10.80 -16.15
CA ARG A 127 29.45 -9.98 -15.07
C ARG A 127 30.33 -8.88 -15.61
N LEU A 128 31.03 -9.15 -16.70
CA LEU A 128 31.81 -8.13 -17.40
C LEU A 128 30.92 -7.04 -18.01
N ILE A 129 29.60 -7.23 -18.15
CA ILE A 129 28.67 -6.15 -18.55
C ILE A 129 28.74 -4.96 -17.59
N VAL A 130 28.93 -5.20 -16.29
CA VAL A 130 28.91 -4.14 -15.28
C VAL A 130 30.30 -3.61 -14.92
N CYS A 131 31.37 -4.38 -15.12
CA CYS A 131 32.74 -3.99 -14.73
C CYS A 131 33.78 -4.03 -15.85
N GLY A 132 33.45 -4.54 -17.04
CA GLY A 132 34.39 -4.70 -18.14
C GLY A 132 34.85 -3.38 -18.73
N THR A 133 36.10 -3.34 -19.17
CA THR A 133 36.75 -2.23 -19.87
C THR A 133 37.39 -2.72 -21.18
N ASN A 134 38.29 -1.93 -21.77
CA ASN A 134 39.01 -2.34 -22.97
C ASN A 134 39.86 -3.60 -22.75
N GLU A 135 40.24 -3.90 -21.51
CA GLU A 135 41.03 -5.08 -21.18
C GLU A 135 40.26 -6.39 -21.45
N SER A 136 38.93 -6.37 -21.39
CA SER A 136 38.08 -7.52 -21.74
C SER A 136 38.02 -7.81 -23.24
N ILE A 137 38.31 -6.82 -24.09
CA ILE A 137 38.07 -6.89 -25.55
C ILE A 137 38.84 -8.04 -26.23
N PRO A 138 40.16 -8.23 -26.02
CA PRO A 138 40.92 -9.28 -26.70
C PRO A 138 40.42 -10.69 -26.40
N GLN A 139 39.80 -10.90 -25.24
CA GLN A 139 39.26 -12.19 -24.85
C GLN A 139 37.83 -12.39 -25.35
N LEU A 140 36.97 -11.37 -25.24
CA LEU A 140 35.59 -11.43 -25.72
C LEU A 140 35.52 -11.60 -27.24
N SER A 141 36.46 -11.00 -27.98
CA SER A 141 36.51 -11.09 -29.45
C SER A 141 36.59 -12.53 -29.96
N LYS A 142 37.27 -13.42 -29.21
CA LYS A 142 37.41 -14.85 -29.55
C LYS A 142 36.08 -15.61 -29.56
N TYR A 143 35.06 -15.10 -28.86
CA TYR A 143 33.76 -15.73 -28.73
C TYR A 143 32.69 -15.17 -29.68
N LEU A 144 33.01 -14.13 -30.46
CA LEU A 144 32.06 -13.54 -31.40
C LEU A 144 31.66 -14.49 -32.52
N SER A 145 32.51 -15.44 -32.90
CA SER A 145 32.20 -16.51 -33.86
C SER A 145 31.65 -17.78 -33.21
N ASP A 146 31.54 -17.84 -31.87
CA ASP A 146 31.08 -19.01 -31.14
C ASP A 146 29.55 -19.13 -31.15
N LYS A 147 29.04 -20.29 -31.56
CA LYS A 147 27.60 -20.55 -31.69
C LYS A 147 26.81 -20.31 -30.40
N ASN A 148 27.39 -20.63 -29.24
CA ASN A 148 26.72 -20.56 -27.95
C ASN A 148 27.06 -19.28 -27.18
N LEU A 149 28.26 -18.71 -27.40
CA LEU A 149 28.79 -17.62 -26.58
C LEU A 149 28.81 -16.24 -27.27
N HIS A 150 28.48 -16.13 -28.56
CA HIS A 150 28.48 -14.85 -29.26
C HIS A 150 27.54 -13.80 -28.63
N LYS A 151 26.35 -14.20 -28.15
CA LYS A 151 25.37 -13.28 -27.55
C LYS A 151 25.88 -12.61 -26.27
N PRO A 152 26.31 -13.36 -25.23
CA PRO A 152 26.83 -12.73 -24.01
C PRO A 152 28.12 -11.94 -24.28
N ALA A 153 29.00 -12.39 -25.19
CA ALA A 153 30.20 -11.65 -25.56
C ALA A 153 29.86 -10.30 -26.21
N LEU A 154 28.92 -10.29 -27.16
CA LEU A 154 28.46 -9.09 -27.84
C LEU A 154 27.76 -8.11 -26.88
N ALA A 155 26.90 -8.61 -26.00
CA ALA A 155 26.21 -7.80 -24.99
C ALA A 155 27.21 -7.09 -24.05
N THR A 156 28.31 -7.77 -23.73
CA THR A 156 29.41 -7.25 -22.93
C THR A 156 30.18 -6.16 -23.66
N LEU A 157 30.59 -6.40 -24.92
CA LEU A 157 31.28 -5.38 -25.73
C LEU A 157 30.43 -4.11 -25.91
N ARG A 158 29.11 -4.26 -26.07
CA ARG A 158 28.19 -3.11 -26.07
C ARG A 158 28.25 -2.34 -24.74
N ALA A 159 28.24 -3.03 -23.61
CA ALA A 159 28.24 -2.38 -22.30
C ALA A 159 29.56 -1.67 -22.00
N VAL A 160 30.70 -2.20 -22.48
CA VAL A 160 32.01 -1.54 -22.41
C VAL A 160 31.98 -0.15 -23.08
N GLY A 161 31.26 -0.02 -24.20
CA GLY A 161 30.88 1.30 -24.70
C GLY A 161 31.99 2.14 -25.36
N THR A 162 33.20 1.58 -25.56
CA THR A 162 34.35 2.33 -26.09
C THR A 162 34.54 2.18 -27.59
N ASP A 163 35.29 3.11 -28.19
CA ASP A 163 35.69 3.06 -29.60
C ASP A 163 36.46 1.78 -29.95
N GLU A 164 37.25 1.22 -29.02
CA GLU A 164 37.98 -0.02 -29.24
C GLU A 164 37.04 -1.24 -29.26
N ALA A 165 36.01 -1.26 -28.40
CA ALA A 165 35.00 -2.30 -28.40
C ALA A 165 34.18 -2.24 -29.69
N ALA A 166 33.79 -1.04 -30.10
CA ALA A 166 33.09 -0.82 -31.36
C ALA A 166 33.95 -1.19 -32.58
N GLN A 167 35.24 -0.84 -32.58
CA GLN A 167 36.20 -1.25 -33.63
C GLN A 167 36.33 -2.78 -33.71
N THR A 168 36.32 -3.47 -32.57
CA THR A 168 36.36 -4.94 -32.52
C THR A 168 35.08 -5.56 -33.09
N VAL A 169 33.92 -5.03 -32.73
CA VAL A 169 32.63 -5.46 -33.31
C VAL A 169 32.61 -5.16 -34.81
N LEU A 170 33.18 -4.04 -35.26
CA LEU A 170 33.30 -3.69 -36.67
C LEU A 170 34.14 -4.70 -37.45
N GLU A 171 35.34 -5.06 -36.97
CA GLU A 171 36.18 -6.08 -37.62
C GLU A 171 35.52 -7.47 -37.62
N ALA A 172 34.84 -7.85 -36.55
CA ALA A 172 34.06 -9.09 -36.50
C ALA A 172 32.89 -9.06 -37.51
N THR A 173 32.21 -7.92 -37.68
CA THR A 173 31.10 -7.76 -38.63
C THR A 173 31.55 -7.99 -40.07
N LYS A 174 32.78 -7.59 -40.45
CA LYS A 174 33.30 -7.78 -41.81
C LYS A 174 33.42 -9.26 -42.19
N THR A 175 33.76 -10.11 -41.23
CA THR A 175 34.10 -11.53 -41.47
C THR A 175 33.03 -12.51 -41.00
N ALA A 176 32.07 -12.08 -40.18
CA ALA A 176 31.04 -12.94 -39.60
C ALA A 176 30.06 -13.52 -40.61
N ASP A 177 29.51 -14.69 -40.28
CA ASP A 177 28.39 -15.28 -41.01
C ASP A 177 27.14 -14.40 -40.92
N ASN A 178 26.27 -14.53 -41.93
CA ASN A 178 25.03 -13.76 -42.02
C ASN A 178 24.06 -13.97 -40.85
N VAL A 179 24.25 -15.05 -40.08
CA VAL A 179 23.46 -15.33 -38.86
C VAL A 179 23.83 -14.38 -37.71
N TYR A 180 25.10 -13.94 -37.61
CA TYR A 180 25.58 -13.12 -36.49
C TYR A 180 25.66 -11.63 -36.83
N LYS A 181 25.94 -11.30 -38.10
CA LYS A 181 26.04 -9.92 -38.62
C LYS A 181 24.91 -8.98 -38.16
N PRO A 182 23.62 -9.37 -38.20
CA PRO A 182 22.53 -8.55 -37.69
C PRO A 182 22.76 -7.99 -36.28
N ALA A 183 23.11 -8.84 -35.33
CA ALA A 183 23.30 -8.42 -33.94
C ALA A 183 24.50 -7.45 -33.80
N PHE A 184 25.57 -7.69 -34.56
CA PHE A 184 26.77 -6.83 -34.51
C PHE A 184 26.49 -5.44 -35.07
N ILE A 185 25.74 -5.36 -36.16
CA ILE A 185 25.30 -4.10 -36.77
C ILE A 185 24.46 -3.28 -35.79
N GLU A 186 23.52 -3.92 -35.09
CA GLU A 186 22.69 -3.25 -34.09
C GLU A 186 23.54 -2.63 -32.97
N VAL A 187 24.55 -3.37 -32.48
CA VAL A 187 25.48 -2.86 -31.46
C VAL A 187 26.30 -1.68 -31.97
N LEU A 188 26.80 -1.71 -33.21
CA LEU A 188 27.52 -0.58 -33.80
C LEU A 188 26.66 0.69 -33.86
N GLY A 189 25.35 0.55 -34.12
CA GLY A 189 24.38 1.63 -34.06
C GLY A 189 24.18 2.15 -32.64
N GLN A 190 23.95 1.27 -31.67
CA GLN A 190 23.76 1.62 -30.25
C GLN A 190 24.99 2.33 -29.66
N LEU A 191 26.20 1.95 -30.08
CA LEU A 191 27.46 2.58 -29.71
C LEU A 191 27.73 3.89 -30.46
N GLN A 192 26.89 4.25 -31.44
CA GLN A 192 27.05 5.45 -32.28
C GLN A 192 28.43 5.56 -32.96
N TYR A 193 29.03 4.42 -33.33
CA TYR A 193 30.42 4.36 -33.77
C TYR A 193 30.60 4.84 -35.22
N ALA A 194 30.99 6.10 -35.39
CA ALA A 194 31.12 6.75 -36.70
C ALA A 194 32.04 6.05 -37.72
N PRO A 195 33.17 5.41 -37.34
CA PRO A 195 34.02 4.69 -38.30
C PRO A 195 33.33 3.49 -38.99
N ALA A 196 32.25 2.94 -38.40
CA ALA A 196 31.49 1.84 -39.00
C ALA A 196 30.68 2.25 -40.24
N LYS A 197 30.46 3.56 -40.47
CA LYS A 197 29.56 4.06 -41.52
C LYS A 197 29.83 3.50 -42.91
N SER A 198 31.09 3.38 -43.32
CA SER A 198 31.46 2.86 -44.64
C SER A 198 30.93 1.44 -44.85
N LEU A 199 31.14 0.56 -43.85
CA LEU A 199 30.62 -0.81 -43.88
C LEU A 199 29.09 -0.83 -43.78
N LEU A 200 28.49 0.01 -42.94
CA LEU A 200 27.03 0.07 -42.80
C LEU A 200 26.34 0.53 -44.09
N TYR A 201 26.94 1.43 -44.87
CA TYR A 201 26.43 1.80 -46.19
C TYR A 201 26.45 0.64 -47.19
N GLU A 202 27.48 -0.21 -47.12
CA GLU A 202 27.57 -1.43 -47.94
C GLU A 202 26.51 -2.45 -47.49
N LEU A 203 26.43 -2.73 -46.18
CA LEU A 203 25.49 -3.70 -45.60
C LEU A 203 24.02 -3.26 -45.72
N GLY A 204 23.74 -1.96 -45.75
CA GLY A 204 22.40 -1.44 -46.05
C GLY A 204 21.92 -1.73 -47.47
N LYS A 205 22.80 -2.21 -48.36
CA LYS A 205 22.46 -2.71 -49.72
C LYS A 205 22.40 -4.24 -49.78
N SER A 206 22.55 -4.93 -48.65
CA SER A 206 22.55 -6.40 -48.60
C SER A 206 21.23 -6.98 -49.11
N ALA A 207 21.32 -8.13 -49.80
CA ALA A 207 20.15 -8.93 -50.19
C ALA A 207 19.45 -9.57 -48.98
N THR A 208 20.14 -9.72 -47.84
CA THR A 208 19.56 -10.22 -46.59
C THR A 208 18.83 -9.09 -45.87
N LYS A 209 17.50 -9.17 -45.83
CA LYS A 209 16.64 -8.11 -45.27
C LYS A 209 16.92 -7.73 -43.83
N ASP A 210 17.25 -8.71 -42.98
CA ASP A 210 17.59 -8.44 -41.58
C ASP A 210 18.89 -7.63 -41.43
N ILE A 211 19.90 -7.94 -42.26
CA ILE A 211 21.17 -7.18 -42.32
C ILE A 211 20.90 -5.77 -42.84
N GLN A 212 20.13 -5.66 -43.92
CA GLN A 212 19.77 -4.39 -44.54
C GLN A 212 19.04 -3.47 -43.54
N GLN A 213 17.97 -3.92 -42.89
CA GLN A 213 17.18 -3.09 -41.97
C GLN A 213 18.02 -2.58 -40.79
N ARG A 214 18.88 -3.46 -40.23
CA ARG A 214 19.71 -3.11 -39.06
C ARG A 214 20.80 -2.14 -39.43
N ALA A 215 21.39 -2.28 -40.62
CA ALA A 215 22.42 -1.36 -41.08
C ALA A 215 21.86 0.04 -41.32
N ILE A 216 20.67 0.14 -41.92
CA ILE A 216 19.97 1.40 -42.13
C ILE A 216 19.61 2.06 -40.79
N MET A 217 19.09 1.29 -39.82
CA MET A 217 18.78 1.82 -38.48
C MET A 217 20.05 2.23 -37.71
N ALA A 218 21.14 1.47 -37.81
CA ALA A 218 22.41 1.82 -37.19
C ALA A 218 22.99 3.13 -37.73
N LEU A 219 22.87 3.38 -39.05
CA LEU A 219 23.23 4.67 -39.65
C LEU A 219 22.36 5.83 -39.12
N ALA A 220 21.07 5.58 -38.86
CA ALA A 220 20.18 6.55 -38.24
C ALA A 220 20.55 6.84 -36.79
N GLU A 221 20.93 5.83 -36.01
CA GLU A 221 21.36 5.98 -34.62
C GLU A 221 22.70 6.74 -34.48
N ILE A 222 23.65 6.50 -35.38
CA ILE A 222 24.92 7.25 -35.42
C ILE A 222 24.68 8.74 -35.64
N GLY A 223 23.60 9.12 -36.35
CA GLY A 223 23.14 10.51 -36.39
C GLY A 223 24.08 11.50 -37.12
N SER A 224 25.00 11.03 -37.96
CA SER A 224 25.96 11.90 -38.65
C SER A 224 25.35 12.58 -39.88
N VAL A 225 25.63 13.87 -40.08
CA VAL A 225 24.96 14.71 -41.09
C VAL A 225 25.07 14.14 -42.51
N ASP A 226 26.20 13.52 -42.84
CA ASP A 226 26.48 12.91 -44.15
C ASP A 226 25.62 11.67 -44.48
N THR A 227 24.93 11.06 -43.50
CA THR A 227 24.04 9.89 -43.74
C THR A 227 22.68 10.27 -44.28
N MET A 228 22.29 11.54 -44.15
CA MET A 228 20.97 12.04 -44.52
C MET A 228 20.60 11.70 -45.98
N GLY A 229 21.50 11.97 -46.92
CA GLY A 229 21.24 11.70 -48.35
C GLY A 229 21.01 10.21 -48.64
N TYR A 230 21.69 9.32 -47.92
CA TYR A 230 21.50 7.87 -48.03
C TYR A 230 20.14 7.43 -47.46
N LEU A 231 19.79 7.86 -46.23
CA LEU A 231 18.52 7.49 -45.59
C LEU A 231 17.32 7.99 -46.39
N ILE A 232 17.42 9.20 -46.97
CA ILE A 232 16.42 9.73 -47.90
C ILE A 232 16.30 8.86 -49.14
N SER A 233 17.43 8.45 -49.72
CA SER A 233 17.44 7.59 -50.92
C SER A 233 16.87 6.20 -50.62
N ALA A 234 17.15 5.64 -49.44
CA ALA A 234 16.62 4.37 -48.99
C ALA A 234 15.10 4.43 -48.76
N ALA A 235 14.60 5.46 -48.06
CA ALA A 235 13.16 5.67 -47.89
C ALA A 235 12.46 5.93 -49.24
N ARG A 236 13.11 6.65 -50.17
CA ARG A 236 12.58 6.85 -51.52
C ARG A 236 12.48 5.55 -52.31
N ALA A 237 13.43 4.63 -52.16
CA ALA A 237 13.42 3.35 -52.86
C ALA A 237 12.22 2.47 -52.45
N SER A 238 11.76 2.57 -51.19
CA SER A 238 10.51 1.95 -50.73
C SER A 238 9.25 2.79 -51.01
N ASN A 239 9.39 3.87 -51.78
CA ASN A 239 8.36 4.88 -51.99
C ASN A 239 7.77 5.44 -50.67
N TYR A 240 8.61 5.57 -49.64
CA TYR A 240 8.23 6.00 -48.28
C TYR A 240 7.14 5.13 -47.64
N LYS A 241 7.11 3.83 -47.97
CA LYS A 241 6.24 2.84 -47.32
C LYS A 241 7.01 2.00 -46.31
N LEU A 242 6.26 1.40 -45.39
CA LEU A 242 6.80 0.33 -44.54
C LEU A 242 7.02 -0.90 -45.42
N ASP A 243 8.28 -1.22 -45.66
CA ASP A 243 8.69 -2.45 -46.30
C ASP A 243 9.71 -3.19 -45.42
N ASP A 244 10.22 -4.31 -45.90
CA ASP A 244 11.20 -5.13 -45.17
C ASP A 244 12.51 -4.38 -44.86
N SER A 245 12.82 -3.27 -45.53
CA SER A 245 14.00 -2.45 -45.24
C SER A 245 13.82 -1.56 -44.03
N LYS A 246 12.56 -1.24 -43.66
CA LYS A 246 12.18 -0.27 -42.62
C LYS A 246 12.86 1.10 -42.76
N ALA A 247 13.29 1.47 -43.97
CA ALA A 247 14.05 2.70 -44.20
C ALA A 247 13.28 3.98 -43.81
N ILE A 248 11.95 3.97 -43.95
CA ILE A 248 11.10 5.10 -43.51
C ILE A 248 11.14 5.31 -42.00
N LEU A 249 11.15 4.23 -41.21
CA LEU A 249 11.25 4.32 -39.74
C LEU A 249 12.63 4.84 -39.33
N ALA A 250 13.69 4.36 -39.97
CA ALA A 250 15.05 4.85 -39.73
C ALA A 250 15.20 6.34 -40.08
N LEU A 251 14.58 6.81 -41.17
CA LEU A 251 14.59 8.23 -41.53
C LEU A 251 13.87 9.11 -40.50
N ILE A 252 12.72 8.67 -39.98
CA ILE A 252 11.99 9.38 -38.92
C ILE A 252 12.83 9.42 -37.63
N HIS A 253 13.39 8.28 -37.24
CA HIS A 253 14.28 8.19 -36.07
C HIS A 253 15.48 9.13 -36.19
N TYR A 254 16.12 9.16 -37.36
CA TYR A 254 17.21 10.08 -37.67
C TYR A 254 16.78 11.55 -37.54
N GLY A 255 15.56 11.91 -37.98
CA GLY A 255 15.01 13.26 -37.78
C GLY A 255 14.87 13.66 -36.32
N ASN A 256 14.40 12.74 -35.46
CA ASN A 256 14.35 12.96 -34.02
C ASN A 256 15.76 13.10 -33.42
N LYS A 257 16.71 12.24 -33.81
CA LYS A 257 18.12 12.33 -33.37
C LYS A 257 18.78 13.65 -33.75
N LEU A 258 18.49 14.16 -34.94
CA LEU A 258 18.96 15.48 -35.35
C LEU A 258 18.39 16.59 -34.47
N ALA A 259 17.09 16.53 -34.14
CA ALA A 259 16.45 17.46 -33.22
C ALA A 259 17.08 17.41 -31.81
N GLU A 260 17.25 16.20 -31.24
CA GLU A 260 17.90 15.97 -29.94
C GLU A 260 19.33 16.52 -29.89
N SER A 261 20.06 16.43 -31.01
CA SER A 261 21.43 16.95 -31.14
C SER A 261 21.53 18.44 -31.49
N GLY A 262 20.41 19.17 -31.47
CA GLY A 262 20.35 20.61 -31.75
C GLY A 262 20.46 20.99 -33.24
N LYS A 263 20.42 20.02 -34.17
CA LYS A 263 20.47 20.24 -35.62
C LYS A 263 19.07 20.45 -36.20
N THR A 264 18.37 21.46 -35.68
CA THR A 264 16.94 21.69 -35.92
C THR A 264 16.59 21.94 -37.38
N ASP A 265 17.46 22.61 -38.14
CA ASP A 265 17.23 22.89 -39.57
C ASP A 265 17.19 21.61 -40.42
N LEU A 266 18.03 20.62 -40.08
CA LEU A 266 18.07 19.33 -40.77
C LEU A 266 16.89 18.44 -40.38
N SER A 267 16.45 18.50 -39.11
CA SER A 267 15.23 17.83 -38.65
C SER A 267 13.99 18.41 -39.36
N LEU A 268 13.92 19.75 -39.49
CA LEU A 268 12.88 20.44 -40.24
C LEU A 268 12.87 20.05 -41.73
N GLU A 269 14.04 19.88 -42.34
CA GLU A 269 14.17 19.41 -43.71
C GLU A 269 13.58 18.00 -43.87
N ILE A 270 13.83 17.08 -42.94
CA ILE A 270 13.24 15.73 -42.93
C ILE A 270 11.72 15.81 -42.75
N GLY A 271 11.23 16.59 -41.78
CA GLY A 271 9.79 16.78 -41.60
C GLY A 271 9.11 17.30 -42.86
N THR A 272 9.72 18.30 -43.52
CA THR A 272 9.24 18.85 -44.80
C THR A 272 9.27 17.82 -45.92
N LEU A 273 10.30 16.99 -45.97
CA LEU A 273 10.42 15.90 -46.94
C LEU A 273 9.32 14.85 -46.75
N LEU A 274 9.02 14.46 -45.52
CA LEU A 274 7.92 13.54 -45.21
C LEU A 274 6.58 14.15 -45.65
N LEU A 275 6.33 15.43 -45.35
CA LEU A 275 5.15 16.14 -45.87
C LEU A 275 5.13 16.25 -47.41
N LYS A 276 6.27 16.23 -48.09
CA LYS A 276 6.28 16.29 -49.55
C LYS A 276 5.96 14.95 -50.19
N ASN A 277 6.46 13.84 -49.63
CA ASN A 277 6.47 12.55 -50.30
C ASN A 277 5.52 11.51 -49.71
N CYS A 278 5.12 11.60 -48.44
CA CYS A 278 4.13 10.72 -47.82
C CYS A 278 2.72 11.24 -48.11
N THR A 279 2.18 10.97 -49.30
CA THR A 279 0.90 11.53 -49.77
C THR A 279 -0.22 10.50 -49.90
N ALA A 280 0.10 9.21 -49.88
CA ALA A 280 -0.90 8.14 -49.91
C ALA A 280 -1.57 7.95 -48.55
N GLU A 281 -2.78 7.39 -48.55
CA GLU A 281 -3.59 7.16 -47.35
C GLU A 281 -2.88 6.25 -46.34
N ASP A 282 -2.20 5.20 -46.82
CA ASP A 282 -1.39 4.28 -46.01
C ASP A 282 -0.08 4.90 -45.49
N GLN A 283 0.23 6.15 -45.81
CA GLN A 283 1.45 6.85 -45.38
C GLN A 283 1.16 8.01 -44.41
N LEU A 284 -0.11 8.25 -44.07
CA LEU A 284 -0.50 9.40 -43.24
C LEU A 284 0.16 9.38 -41.86
N HIS A 285 0.46 8.21 -41.30
CA HIS A 285 1.18 8.10 -40.03
C HIS A 285 2.65 8.57 -40.12
N PHE A 286 3.33 8.31 -41.24
CA PHE A 286 4.67 8.86 -41.49
C PHE A 286 4.62 10.37 -41.78
N ARG A 287 3.56 10.80 -42.44
CA ARG A 287 3.28 12.23 -42.64
C ARG A 287 3.05 12.94 -41.30
N SER A 288 2.34 12.32 -40.36
CA SER A 288 2.14 12.79 -38.98
C SER A 288 3.44 12.93 -38.22
N ALA A 289 4.37 11.98 -38.35
CA ALA A 289 5.72 12.14 -37.79
C ALA A 289 6.43 13.39 -38.35
N GLY A 290 6.24 13.68 -39.64
CA GLY A 290 6.72 14.93 -40.25
C GLY A 290 6.10 16.19 -39.65
N ILE A 291 4.83 16.16 -39.25
CA ILE A 291 4.17 17.28 -38.56
C ILE A 291 4.86 17.57 -37.21
N TYR A 292 5.13 16.54 -36.41
CA TYR A 292 5.79 16.72 -35.12
C TYR A 292 7.23 17.25 -35.27
N LEU A 293 8.01 16.73 -36.23
CA LEU A 293 9.35 17.25 -36.55
C LEU A 293 9.34 18.74 -36.96
N ILE A 294 8.25 19.23 -37.56
CA ILE A 294 8.08 20.65 -37.92
C ILE A 294 7.60 21.49 -36.73
N ASN A 295 6.76 20.94 -35.85
CA ASN A 295 6.08 21.69 -34.80
C ASN A 295 6.95 22.00 -33.58
N ASP A 296 7.94 21.14 -33.30
CA ASP A 296 8.77 21.17 -32.10
C ASP A 296 9.55 22.49 -31.88
N PHE A 297 9.59 23.40 -32.88
CA PHE A 297 10.47 24.59 -32.86
C PHE A 297 9.79 25.95 -33.03
N LYS A 298 8.49 26.08 -32.72
CA LYS A 298 7.76 27.38 -32.58
C LYS A 298 8.06 28.43 -33.70
N ASN A 299 8.34 27.98 -34.92
CA ASN A 299 8.69 28.88 -36.03
C ASN A 299 7.43 29.58 -36.57
N LYS A 300 7.54 30.87 -36.93
CA LYS A 300 6.48 31.65 -37.61
C LYS A 300 5.94 30.97 -38.89
N GLU A 301 6.74 30.12 -39.54
CA GLU A 301 6.32 29.37 -40.73
C GLU A 301 5.51 28.08 -40.40
N ALA A 302 5.55 27.55 -39.17
CA ALA A 302 4.87 26.29 -38.82
C ALA A 302 3.34 26.40 -38.97
N THR A 303 2.72 27.46 -38.45
CA THR A 303 1.27 27.69 -38.57
C THR A 303 0.81 27.76 -40.02
N LYS A 304 1.60 28.37 -40.91
CA LYS A 304 1.29 28.45 -42.34
C LYS A 304 1.32 27.06 -42.99
N THR A 305 2.24 26.19 -42.57
CA THR A 305 2.29 24.78 -43.00
C THR A 305 1.09 24.00 -42.47
N LEU A 306 0.79 24.08 -41.17
CA LEU A 306 -0.37 23.39 -40.56
C LEU A 306 -1.71 23.80 -41.20
N LEU A 307 -1.89 25.08 -41.54
CA LEU A 307 -3.06 25.58 -42.28
C LEU A 307 -3.20 25.03 -43.70
N LYS A 308 -2.10 24.59 -44.32
CA LYS A 308 -2.14 23.86 -45.60
C LYS A 308 -2.43 22.38 -45.38
N GLU A 309 -1.87 21.80 -44.33
CA GLU A 309 -1.97 20.37 -44.02
C GLU A 309 -3.35 19.96 -43.50
N ILE A 310 -4.07 20.84 -42.80
CA ILE A 310 -5.44 20.57 -42.33
C ILE A 310 -6.45 20.30 -43.47
N LYS A 311 -6.08 20.63 -44.71
CA LYS A 311 -6.89 20.39 -45.91
C LYS A 311 -6.63 19.02 -46.55
N LYS A 312 -5.73 18.22 -45.98
CA LYS A 312 -5.29 16.92 -46.51
C LYS A 312 -5.62 15.79 -45.54
N GLY A 313 -5.59 14.56 -46.05
CA GLY A 313 -5.72 13.35 -45.25
C GLY A 313 -7.12 13.14 -44.67
N ASP A 314 -7.21 12.08 -43.86
CA ASP A 314 -8.40 11.69 -43.12
C ASP A 314 -8.58 12.49 -41.82
N VAL A 315 -9.61 12.15 -41.04
CA VAL A 315 -9.90 12.81 -39.76
C VAL A 315 -8.77 12.62 -38.74
N ALA A 316 -8.14 11.44 -38.70
CA ALA A 316 -7.07 11.13 -37.75
C ALA A 316 -5.83 11.99 -38.01
N TYR A 317 -5.42 12.13 -39.28
CA TYR A 317 -4.33 13.02 -39.68
C TYR A 317 -4.64 14.48 -39.35
N LYS A 318 -5.87 14.94 -39.65
CA LYS A 318 -6.30 16.31 -39.31
C LYS A 318 -6.27 16.57 -37.81
N ALA A 319 -6.61 15.59 -36.97
CA ALA A 319 -6.51 15.71 -35.53
C ALA A 319 -5.06 15.92 -35.08
N VAL A 320 -4.08 15.18 -35.63
CA VAL A 320 -2.64 15.39 -35.37
C VAL A 320 -2.20 16.81 -35.77
N VAL A 321 -2.64 17.30 -36.92
CA VAL A 321 -2.33 18.67 -37.38
C VAL A 321 -2.85 19.71 -36.39
N LEU A 322 -4.05 19.51 -35.83
CA LEU A 322 -4.67 20.43 -34.88
C LEU A 322 -4.08 20.33 -33.48
N ASP A 323 -3.67 19.13 -33.06
CA ASP A 323 -2.95 18.92 -31.82
C ASP A 323 -1.63 19.71 -31.82
N ALA A 324 -0.83 19.53 -32.87
CA ALA A 324 0.36 20.32 -33.14
C ALA A 324 0.07 21.83 -33.17
N ALA A 325 -1.01 22.25 -33.84
CA ALA A 325 -1.41 23.66 -33.88
C ALA A 325 -1.75 24.24 -32.50
N SER A 326 -2.27 23.42 -31.59
CA SER A 326 -2.72 23.84 -30.27
C SER A 326 -1.58 24.26 -29.34
N GLU A 327 -0.36 23.77 -29.59
CA GLU A 327 0.84 24.13 -28.83
C GLU A 327 1.33 25.57 -29.08
N ASN A 328 0.80 26.27 -30.10
CA ASN A 328 1.26 27.60 -30.51
C ASN A 328 0.12 28.56 -30.92
N LEU A 329 -0.90 28.69 -30.07
CA LEU A 329 -2.04 29.60 -30.26
C LEU A 329 -1.79 31.03 -29.76
N SER A 330 -0.84 31.74 -30.39
CA SER A 330 -0.73 33.19 -30.22
C SER A 330 -1.95 33.92 -30.82
N ALA A 331 -2.24 35.15 -30.36
CA ALA A 331 -3.34 35.96 -30.89
C ALA A 331 -3.30 36.10 -32.44
N GLU A 332 -2.09 36.24 -33.02
CA GLU A 332 -1.90 36.26 -34.47
C GLU A 332 -2.34 34.94 -35.13
N ASN A 333 -1.96 33.80 -34.55
CA ASN A 333 -2.28 32.48 -35.09
C ASN A 333 -3.75 32.12 -34.89
N VAL A 334 -4.36 32.52 -33.78
CA VAL A 334 -5.79 32.37 -33.53
C VAL A 334 -6.61 33.03 -34.64
N ILE A 335 -6.26 34.26 -35.05
CA ILE A 335 -6.95 34.95 -36.15
C ILE A 335 -6.86 34.13 -37.46
N LYS A 336 -5.71 33.52 -37.75
CA LYS A 336 -5.53 32.68 -38.95
C LYS A 336 -6.37 31.40 -38.88
N TRP A 337 -6.43 30.74 -37.73
CA TRP A 337 -7.24 29.54 -37.53
C TRP A 337 -8.74 29.82 -37.51
N VAL A 338 -9.17 30.95 -36.95
CA VAL A 338 -10.57 31.43 -37.07
C VAL A 338 -10.96 31.69 -38.52
N LYS A 339 -10.04 32.23 -39.34
CA LYS A 339 -10.27 32.38 -40.78
C LYS A 339 -10.35 31.04 -41.50
N ALA A 340 -9.59 30.04 -41.04
CA ALA A 340 -9.64 28.67 -41.57
C ALA A 340 -10.96 27.97 -41.20
N TYR A 341 -11.40 28.09 -39.94
CA TYR A 341 -12.69 27.59 -39.46
C TYR A 341 -13.86 28.04 -40.36
N LYS A 342 -13.91 29.33 -40.72
CA LYS A 342 -14.97 29.88 -41.60
C LYS A 342 -15.03 29.24 -42.98
N LYS A 343 -13.92 28.68 -43.47
CA LYS A 343 -13.82 28.05 -44.79
C LYS A 343 -13.79 26.52 -44.73
N ALA A 344 -13.78 25.94 -43.54
CA ALA A 344 -13.70 24.50 -43.34
C ALA A 344 -15.05 23.82 -43.67
N SER A 345 -15.01 22.54 -44.05
CA SER A 345 -16.22 21.71 -44.15
C SER A 345 -16.80 21.42 -42.77
N ASP A 346 -18.06 21.03 -42.71
CA ASP A 346 -18.73 20.72 -41.44
C ASP A 346 -18.14 19.50 -40.73
N GLU A 347 -17.43 18.63 -41.45
CA GLU A 347 -16.66 17.52 -40.87
C GLU A 347 -15.43 18.01 -40.08
N VAL A 348 -14.80 19.10 -40.51
CA VAL A 348 -13.53 19.60 -39.92
C VAL A 348 -13.76 20.69 -38.88
N LYS A 349 -14.84 21.46 -39.02
CA LYS A 349 -15.23 22.53 -38.08
C LYS A 349 -15.24 22.08 -36.61
N PRO A 350 -15.78 20.92 -36.20
CA PRO A 350 -15.76 20.46 -34.81
C PRO A 350 -14.35 20.33 -34.24
N LEU A 351 -13.41 19.82 -35.03
CA LEU A 351 -12.02 19.63 -34.63
C LEU A 351 -11.32 21.00 -34.42
N ILE A 352 -11.54 21.95 -35.33
CA ILE A 352 -10.97 23.30 -35.21
C ILE A 352 -11.56 24.03 -34.00
N VAL A 353 -12.86 23.87 -33.74
CA VAL A 353 -13.55 24.43 -32.57
C VAL A 353 -12.92 23.92 -31.27
N ASN A 354 -12.70 22.61 -31.16
CA ASN A 354 -12.06 22.00 -29.98
C ASN A 354 -10.61 22.47 -29.77
N MET A 355 -9.86 22.67 -30.86
CA MET A 355 -8.50 23.21 -30.76
C MET A 355 -8.50 24.68 -30.33
N LEU A 356 -9.35 25.52 -30.94
CA LEU A 356 -9.38 26.97 -30.67
C LEU A 356 -9.94 27.31 -29.29
N SER A 357 -10.82 26.49 -28.72
CA SER A 357 -11.42 26.72 -27.40
C SER A 357 -10.40 26.74 -26.25
N LYS A 358 -9.19 26.20 -26.48
CA LYS A 358 -8.04 26.29 -25.57
C LYS A 358 -7.48 27.71 -25.44
N SER A 359 -7.85 28.64 -26.33
CA SER A 359 -7.46 30.05 -26.27
C SER A 359 -8.56 30.90 -25.62
N ASP A 360 -8.15 31.86 -24.79
CA ASP A 360 -9.01 32.84 -24.12
C ASP A 360 -9.26 34.12 -24.95
N ASP A 361 -8.75 34.17 -26.19
CA ASP A 361 -8.91 35.31 -27.07
C ASP A 361 -10.40 35.54 -27.41
N ALA A 362 -10.87 36.78 -27.22
CA ALA A 362 -12.26 37.16 -27.45
C ALA A 362 -12.75 36.82 -28.88
N VAL A 363 -11.86 36.82 -29.87
CA VAL A 363 -12.21 36.48 -31.25
C VAL A 363 -12.66 35.02 -31.41
N VAL A 364 -12.18 34.11 -30.55
CA VAL A 364 -12.61 32.69 -30.55
C VAL A 364 -14.09 32.60 -30.19
N PHE A 365 -14.49 33.23 -29.08
CA PHE A 365 -15.88 33.25 -28.67
C PHE A 365 -16.79 33.85 -29.76
N GLU A 366 -16.44 35.05 -30.24
CA GLU A 366 -17.30 35.82 -31.14
C GLU A 366 -17.36 35.28 -32.57
N LYS A 367 -16.24 34.79 -33.10
CA LYS A 367 -16.10 34.45 -34.53
C LYS A 367 -15.95 32.95 -34.79
N CYS A 368 -15.84 32.12 -33.75
CA CYS A 368 -15.80 30.66 -33.86
C CYS A 368 -16.94 29.99 -33.08
N LEU A 369 -17.02 30.17 -31.76
CA LEU A 369 -18.00 29.46 -30.91
C LEU A 369 -19.44 29.92 -31.13
N VAL A 370 -19.71 31.23 -31.19
CA VAL A 370 -21.08 31.75 -31.47
C VAL A 370 -21.61 31.26 -32.82
N PRO A 371 -20.84 31.31 -33.92
CA PRO A 371 -21.24 30.67 -35.17
C PRO A 371 -21.40 29.15 -35.08
N ALA A 372 -20.55 28.45 -34.31
CA ALA A 372 -20.63 27.00 -34.16
C ALA A 372 -21.97 26.57 -33.53
N ILE A 373 -22.37 27.19 -32.41
CA ILE A 373 -23.64 26.89 -31.73
C ILE A 373 -24.89 27.32 -32.51
N GLN A 374 -24.72 28.09 -33.61
CA GLN A 374 -25.78 28.49 -34.54
C GLN A 374 -25.74 27.70 -35.85
N SER A 375 -24.81 26.76 -35.99
CA SER A 375 -24.65 25.95 -37.20
C SER A 375 -25.90 25.11 -37.48
N SER A 376 -26.26 24.97 -38.76
CA SER A 376 -27.26 24.00 -39.20
C SER A 376 -26.78 22.55 -39.11
N ASN A 377 -25.46 22.33 -39.05
CA ASN A 377 -24.88 21.00 -38.84
C ASN A 377 -24.80 20.67 -37.34
N GLU A 378 -25.45 19.59 -36.94
CA GLU A 378 -25.55 19.14 -35.54
C GLU A 378 -24.18 18.87 -34.89
N ALA A 379 -23.24 18.22 -35.59
CA ALA A 379 -21.92 17.89 -35.04
C ALA A 379 -21.12 19.16 -34.71
N VAL A 380 -21.20 20.18 -35.58
CA VAL A 380 -20.59 21.50 -35.35
C VAL A 380 -21.24 22.20 -34.16
N LYS A 381 -22.58 22.12 -34.08
CA LYS A 381 -23.35 22.73 -32.99
C LYS A 381 -23.01 22.12 -31.63
N VAL A 382 -23.01 20.80 -31.55
CA VAL A 382 -22.66 20.03 -30.34
C VAL A 382 -21.22 20.31 -29.91
N ALA A 383 -20.26 20.37 -30.85
CA ALA A 383 -18.89 20.75 -30.53
C ALA A 383 -18.83 22.17 -29.95
N GLY A 384 -19.47 23.14 -30.60
CA GLY A 384 -19.57 24.51 -30.08
C GLY A 384 -20.13 24.57 -28.65
N ILE A 385 -21.19 23.82 -28.37
CA ILE A 385 -21.81 23.74 -27.04
C ILE A 385 -20.83 23.18 -26.00
N LYS A 386 -20.12 22.09 -26.32
CA LYS A 386 -19.15 21.47 -25.40
C LYS A 386 -18.01 22.43 -25.07
N GLU A 387 -17.53 23.16 -26.07
CA GLU A 387 -16.39 24.05 -25.93
C GLU A 387 -16.70 25.37 -25.21
N LEU A 388 -17.98 25.72 -25.03
CA LEU A 388 -18.36 26.84 -24.16
C LEU A 388 -17.96 26.61 -22.68
N ALA A 389 -17.69 25.37 -22.26
CA ALA A 389 -17.19 25.06 -20.92
C ALA A 389 -15.83 25.72 -20.61
N TYR A 390 -15.02 26.01 -21.62
CA TYR A 390 -13.68 26.61 -21.47
C TYR A 390 -13.70 28.14 -21.57
N GLN A 391 -14.89 28.75 -21.64
CA GLN A 391 -15.06 30.19 -21.79
C GLN A 391 -15.55 30.82 -20.49
N LYS A 392 -15.35 32.13 -20.36
CA LYS A 392 -15.80 32.89 -19.19
C LYS A 392 -17.32 32.76 -18.99
N LYS A 393 -17.76 32.49 -17.75
CA LYS A 393 -19.15 32.17 -17.39
C LYS A 393 -20.14 33.25 -17.86
N GLU A 394 -19.75 34.52 -17.77
CA GLU A 394 -20.57 35.67 -18.14
C GLU A 394 -20.94 35.68 -19.63
N LYS A 395 -20.12 35.03 -20.46
CA LYS A 395 -20.37 34.83 -21.90
C LYS A 395 -21.01 33.48 -22.20
N ALA A 396 -20.52 32.42 -21.55
CA ALA A 396 -20.95 31.05 -21.80
C ALA A 396 -22.40 30.81 -21.37
N LEU A 397 -22.79 31.21 -20.16
CA LEU A 397 -24.11 30.91 -19.60
C LEU A 397 -25.27 31.51 -20.43
N PRO A 398 -25.26 32.80 -20.82
CA PRO A 398 -26.31 33.34 -21.69
C PRO A 398 -26.40 32.61 -23.05
N ALA A 399 -25.26 32.22 -23.61
CA ALA A 399 -25.21 31.47 -24.87
C ALA A 399 -25.81 30.08 -24.73
N LEU A 400 -25.47 29.36 -23.65
CA LEU A 400 -26.02 28.04 -23.34
C LEU A 400 -27.53 28.07 -23.14
N LEU A 401 -28.05 29.02 -22.35
CA LEU A 401 -29.49 29.16 -22.12
C LEU A 401 -30.25 29.51 -23.41
N LYS A 402 -29.66 30.34 -24.28
CA LYS A 402 -30.24 30.63 -25.59
C LYS A 402 -30.24 29.40 -26.49
N SER A 403 -29.14 28.64 -26.54
CA SER A 403 -29.03 27.39 -27.30
C SER A 403 -30.03 26.34 -26.79
N LEU A 404 -30.25 26.26 -25.49
CA LEU A 404 -31.21 25.33 -24.88
C LEU A 404 -32.65 25.57 -25.35
N LYS A 405 -33.06 26.83 -25.53
CA LYS A 405 -34.42 27.17 -26.00
C LYS A 405 -34.70 26.76 -27.45
N ILE A 406 -33.65 26.63 -28.26
CA ILE A 406 -33.75 26.33 -29.70
C ILE A 406 -33.23 24.93 -30.05
N ALA A 407 -32.81 24.14 -29.05
CA ALA A 407 -32.26 22.82 -29.27
C ALA A 407 -33.32 21.87 -29.87
N ALA A 408 -32.89 21.03 -30.81
CA ALA A 408 -33.81 20.21 -31.61
C ALA A 408 -33.56 18.70 -31.51
N SER A 409 -32.50 18.26 -30.83
CA SER A 409 -32.12 16.85 -30.77
C SER A 409 -31.57 16.44 -29.40
N ASP A 410 -31.63 15.14 -29.12
CA ASP A 410 -31.10 14.56 -27.88
C ASP A 410 -29.58 14.76 -27.72
N ALA A 411 -28.83 14.79 -28.82
CA ALA A 411 -27.39 15.04 -28.79
C ALA A 411 -27.09 16.47 -28.33
N GLU A 412 -27.90 17.45 -28.76
CA GLU A 412 -27.81 18.83 -28.32
C GLU A 412 -28.17 18.97 -26.83
N TYR A 413 -29.29 18.38 -26.38
CA TYR A 413 -29.69 18.43 -24.97
C TYR A 413 -28.65 17.81 -24.03
N LYS A 414 -28.10 16.64 -24.38
CA LYS A 414 -27.04 15.99 -23.59
C LYS A 414 -25.77 16.83 -23.50
N ALA A 415 -25.37 17.46 -24.61
CA ALA A 415 -24.22 18.35 -24.63
C ALA A 415 -24.47 19.60 -23.75
N LEU A 416 -25.67 20.18 -23.82
CA LEU A 416 -26.06 21.34 -23.02
C LEU A 416 -26.09 21.02 -21.52
N GLU A 417 -26.66 19.87 -21.12
CA GLU A 417 -26.68 19.43 -19.73
C GLU A 417 -25.25 19.27 -19.17
N ALA A 418 -24.40 18.54 -19.90
CA ALA A 418 -23.00 18.32 -19.49
C ALA A 418 -22.21 19.63 -19.41
N THR A 419 -22.41 20.56 -20.36
CA THR A 419 -21.74 21.86 -20.33
C THR A 419 -22.28 22.75 -19.22
N LEU A 420 -23.60 22.82 -19.01
CA LEU A 420 -24.20 23.60 -17.94
C LEU A 420 -23.66 23.15 -16.58
N LEU A 421 -23.58 21.84 -16.32
CA LEU A 421 -22.95 21.31 -15.11
C LEU A 421 -21.49 21.77 -14.95
N ARG A 422 -20.73 21.99 -16.02
CA ARG A 422 -19.35 22.51 -15.88
C ARG A 422 -19.29 24.01 -15.62
N VAL A 423 -20.30 24.76 -16.06
CA VAL A 423 -20.30 26.23 -16.07
C VAL A 423 -21.00 26.82 -14.85
N VAL A 424 -22.09 26.20 -14.38
CA VAL A 424 -22.97 26.78 -13.35
C VAL A 424 -22.66 26.24 -11.96
N SER A 425 -22.85 27.12 -10.97
CA SER A 425 -22.82 26.81 -9.55
C SER A 425 -24.22 26.99 -8.92
N ILE A 426 -24.35 26.76 -7.61
CA ILE A 426 -25.65 26.87 -6.92
C ILE A 426 -26.18 28.31 -6.92
N GLU A 427 -25.29 29.31 -6.96
CA GLU A 427 -25.65 30.73 -7.02
C GLU A 427 -26.36 31.12 -8.34
N ASP A 428 -26.26 30.28 -9.37
CA ASP A 428 -26.94 30.49 -10.65
C ASP A 428 -28.36 29.89 -10.68
N SER A 429 -28.83 29.26 -9.58
CA SER A 429 -30.10 28.52 -9.49
C SER A 429 -31.30 29.35 -9.94
N ALA A 430 -31.43 30.58 -9.45
CA ALA A 430 -32.52 31.48 -9.79
C ALA A 430 -32.56 31.81 -11.30
N VAL A 431 -31.40 31.95 -11.94
CA VAL A 431 -31.30 32.21 -13.39
C VAL A 431 -31.78 31.01 -14.19
N LEU A 432 -31.38 29.80 -13.78
CA LEU A 432 -31.84 28.55 -14.39
C LEU A 432 -33.34 28.35 -14.19
N ALA A 433 -33.84 28.57 -12.98
CA ALA A 433 -35.25 28.43 -12.63
C ALA A 433 -36.13 29.40 -13.43
N ASN A 434 -35.73 30.67 -13.56
CA ASN A 434 -36.43 31.66 -14.39
C ASN A 434 -36.52 31.25 -15.87
N THR A 435 -35.57 30.43 -16.35
CA THR A 435 -35.54 29.95 -17.74
C THR A 435 -36.56 28.83 -17.99
N LEU A 436 -37.00 28.10 -16.95
CA LEU A 436 -37.96 26.99 -17.06
C LEU A 436 -39.27 27.42 -17.73
N THR A 437 -39.80 28.59 -17.39
CA THR A 437 -41.11 29.09 -17.88
C THR A 437 -41.17 29.27 -19.40
N SER A 438 -40.04 29.65 -20.01
CA SER A 438 -39.91 29.90 -21.45
C SER A 438 -39.32 28.72 -22.24
N SER A 439 -39.16 27.56 -21.60
CA SER A 439 -38.51 26.38 -22.17
C SER A 439 -39.52 25.31 -22.59
N ASN A 440 -39.19 24.53 -23.63
CA ASN A 440 -39.95 23.35 -24.02
C ASN A 440 -39.72 22.19 -23.01
N SER A 441 -40.42 21.06 -23.17
CA SER A 441 -40.34 19.94 -22.21
C SER A 441 -38.92 19.38 -22.03
N LYS A 442 -38.19 19.10 -23.12
CA LYS A 442 -36.83 18.55 -23.03
C LYS A 442 -35.82 19.53 -22.43
N ALA A 443 -35.96 20.82 -22.76
CA ALA A 443 -35.16 21.88 -22.12
C ALA A 443 -35.44 21.99 -20.62
N LYS A 444 -36.70 21.85 -20.19
CA LYS A 444 -37.06 21.79 -18.77
C LYS A 444 -36.41 20.58 -18.08
N GLN A 445 -36.39 19.41 -18.71
CA GLN A 445 -35.73 18.21 -18.16
C GLN A 445 -34.25 18.47 -17.87
N VAL A 446 -33.51 19.08 -18.82
CA VAL A 446 -32.10 19.47 -18.63
C VAL A 446 -31.94 20.41 -17.44
N LEU A 447 -32.75 21.48 -17.36
CA LEU A 447 -32.65 22.45 -16.26
C LEU A 447 -32.98 21.84 -14.91
N VAL A 448 -33.98 20.96 -14.83
CA VAL A 448 -34.35 20.24 -13.61
C VAL A 448 -33.20 19.35 -13.14
N ASN A 449 -32.57 18.58 -14.04
CA ASN A 449 -31.41 17.77 -13.70
C ASN A 449 -30.23 18.62 -13.19
N VAL A 450 -29.94 19.74 -13.87
CA VAL A 450 -28.86 20.65 -13.47
C VAL A 450 -29.13 21.25 -12.09
N LEU A 451 -30.34 21.73 -11.83
CA LEU A 451 -30.75 22.28 -10.52
C LEU A 451 -30.65 21.22 -9.42
N ALA A 452 -31.11 20.00 -9.69
CA ALA A 452 -31.03 18.89 -8.75
C ALA A 452 -29.59 18.51 -8.40
N LEU A 453 -28.73 18.35 -9.40
CA LEU A 453 -27.30 18.05 -9.21
C LEU A 453 -26.49 19.21 -8.61
N ARG A 454 -27.08 20.40 -8.51
CA ARG A 454 -26.53 21.57 -7.79
C ARG A 454 -27.13 21.73 -6.39
N ASN A 455 -28.01 20.81 -5.96
CA ASN A 455 -28.72 20.85 -4.68
C ASN A 455 -29.46 22.19 -4.46
N ALA A 456 -30.07 22.75 -5.51
CA ALA A 456 -30.77 24.04 -5.47
C ALA A 456 -32.13 23.95 -4.73
N ASN A 457 -32.08 23.73 -3.42
CA ASN A 457 -33.25 23.55 -2.55
C ASN A 457 -34.24 24.72 -2.58
N ASP A 458 -33.75 25.95 -2.73
CA ASP A 458 -34.52 27.19 -2.87
C ASP A 458 -35.44 27.20 -4.12
N GLN A 459 -35.20 26.29 -5.07
CA GLN A 459 -36.00 26.14 -6.28
C GLN A 459 -36.94 24.92 -6.26
N PHE A 460 -37.09 24.24 -5.11
CA PHE A 460 -37.92 23.05 -4.98
C PHE A 460 -39.37 23.30 -5.43
N ASP A 461 -40.04 24.33 -4.91
CA ASP A 461 -41.44 24.65 -5.22
C ASP A 461 -41.62 24.99 -6.70
N THR A 462 -40.65 25.71 -7.28
CA THR A 462 -40.65 26.04 -8.71
C THR A 462 -40.66 24.79 -9.58
N ILE A 463 -39.87 23.77 -9.22
CA ILE A 463 -39.78 22.51 -9.97
C ILE A 463 -41.01 21.62 -9.72
N VAL A 464 -41.45 21.47 -8.47
CA VAL A 464 -42.63 20.66 -8.14
C VAL A 464 -43.90 21.24 -8.75
N GLY A 465 -44.01 22.57 -8.82
CA GLY A 465 -45.11 23.25 -9.50
C GLY A 465 -45.25 22.89 -10.98
N LEU A 466 -44.18 22.42 -11.63
CA LEU A 466 -44.22 21.96 -13.02
C LEU A 466 -44.94 20.62 -13.21
N LEU A 467 -45.17 19.83 -12.15
CA LEU A 467 -45.91 18.56 -12.25
C LEU A 467 -47.29 18.77 -12.87
N ASN A 468 -47.91 19.90 -12.57
CA ASN A 468 -49.17 20.30 -13.18
C ASN A 468 -48.94 20.74 -14.63
N GLY A 469 -49.43 19.96 -15.59
CA GLY A 469 -49.23 20.21 -17.02
C GLY A 469 -47.94 19.66 -17.63
N ALA A 470 -47.10 18.95 -16.85
CA ALA A 470 -45.96 18.20 -17.40
C ALA A 470 -46.40 16.93 -18.14
N ASP A 471 -45.67 16.59 -19.20
CA ASP A 471 -45.72 15.27 -19.83
C ASP A 471 -45.05 14.20 -18.94
N ASN A 472 -45.15 12.93 -19.34
CA ASN A 472 -44.65 11.82 -18.54
C ASN A 472 -43.13 11.87 -18.33
N ASP A 473 -42.35 12.19 -19.36
CA ASP A 473 -40.89 12.28 -19.27
C ASP A 473 -40.45 13.37 -18.28
N LEU A 474 -41.08 14.54 -18.36
CA LEU A 474 -40.79 15.64 -17.46
C LEU A 474 -41.23 15.33 -16.03
N LYS A 475 -42.37 14.67 -15.82
CA LYS A 475 -42.81 14.20 -14.50
C LYS A 475 -41.77 13.26 -13.86
N GLN A 476 -41.29 12.27 -14.60
CA GLN A 476 -40.26 11.35 -14.10
C GLN A 476 -38.97 12.09 -13.72
N THR A 477 -38.58 13.07 -14.53
CA THR A 477 -37.40 13.90 -14.28
C THR A 477 -37.57 14.73 -12.99
N ILE A 478 -38.75 15.32 -12.80
CA ILE A 478 -39.09 16.09 -11.58
C ILE A 478 -39.04 15.20 -10.34
N TYR A 479 -39.69 14.02 -10.37
CA TYR A 479 -39.64 13.10 -9.24
C TYR A 479 -38.21 12.65 -8.94
N ALA A 480 -37.41 12.32 -9.96
CA ALA A 480 -36.01 11.93 -9.78
C ALA A 480 -35.12 13.04 -9.19
N ALA A 481 -35.47 14.31 -9.41
CA ALA A 481 -34.78 15.47 -8.85
C ALA A 481 -35.08 15.71 -7.37
N MET A 482 -36.28 15.39 -6.90
CA MET A 482 -36.75 15.70 -5.53
C MET A 482 -35.79 15.25 -4.42
N PRO A 483 -35.20 14.03 -4.41
CA PRO A 483 -34.32 13.60 -3.34
C PRO A 483 -33.09 14.49 -3.12
N LEU A 484 -32.59 15.13 -4.18
CA LEU A 484 -31.39 15.97 -4.15
C LEU A 484 -31.69 17.41 -3.73
N MET A 485 -32.96 17.83 -3.85
CA MET A 485 -33.40 19.19 -3.57
C MET A 485 -34.21 19.31 -2.27
N ALA A 486 -34.65 18.17 -1.72
CA ALA A 486 -35.46 18.11 -0.52
C ALA A 486 -34.75 18.78 0.68
N SER A 487 -35.48 19.68 1.36
CA SER A 487 -35.03 20.36 2.57
C SER A 487 -36.12 20.32 3.65
N SER A 488 -35.78 20.69 4.89
CA SER A 488 -36.77 20.77 5.98
C SER A 488 -37.98 21.63 5.63
N ASP A 489 -37.79 22.65 4.81
CA ASP A 489 -38.81 23.64 4.46
C ASP A 489 -39.92 23.04 3.60
N ASN A 490 -39.61 21.99 2.82
CA ASN A 490 -40.52 21.35 1.88
C ASN A 490 -41.06 19.99 2.37
N LEU A 491 -40.84 19.64 3.64
CA LEU A 491 -41.26 18.35 4.19
C LEU A 491 -42.78 18.15 4.10
N SER A 492 -43.55 19.19 4.43
CA SER A 492 -45.02 19.15 4.37
C SER A 492 -45.53 18.89 2.95
N ASP A 493 -44.88 19.48 1.95
CA ASP A 493 -45.24 19.29 0.54
C ASP A 493 -44.94 17.87 0.06
N LEU A 494 -43.80 17.31 0.46
CA LEU A 494 -43.45 15.92 0.16
C LEU A 494 -44.42 14.94 0.83
N ILE A 495 -44.83 15.20 2.08
CA ILE A 495 -45.84 14.41 2.80
C ILE A 495 -47.19 14.48 2.05
N ALA A 496 -47.59 15.66 1.57
CA ALA A 496 -48.83 15.83 0.81
C ALA A 496 -48.76 15.16 -0.58
N LEU A 497 -47.59 15.07 -1.19
CA LEU A 497 -47.39 14.49 -2.53
C LEU A 497 -47.35 12.95 -2.54
N LEU A 498 -46.92 12.33 -1.44
CA LEU A 498 -46.72 10.88 -1.38
C LEU A 498 -48.01 10.05 -1.63
N PRO A 499 -49.20 10.42 -1.10
CA PRO A 499 -50.45 9.74 -1.42
C PRO A 499 -50.82 9.80 -2.91
N GLU A 500 -50.56 10.94 -3.56
CA GLU A 500 -50.94 11.24 -4.95
C GLU A 500 -50.09 10.48 -5.98
N ALA A 501 -48.88 10.07 -5.61
CA ALA A 501 -48.00 9.30 -6.50
C ALA A 501 -48.52 7.86 -6.68
N THR A 502 -48.72 7.45 -7.93
CA THR A 502 -49.25 6.12 -8.30
C THR A 502 -48.18 5.14 -8.81
N GLU A 503 -47.09 5.65 -9.37
CA GLU A 503 -46.00 4.81 -9.87
C GLU A 503 -44.95 4.54 -8.78
N ASP A 504 -44.50 3.29 -8.66
CA ASP A 504 -43.55 2.85 -7.62
C ASP A 504 -42.24 3.65 -7.63
N VAL A 505 -41.73 4.04 -8.80
CA VAL A 505 -40.52 4.89 -8.92
C VAL A 505 -40.74 6.27 -8.31
N ASN A 506 -41.91 6.88 -8.55
CA ASN A 506 -42.24 8.20 -8.04
C ASN A 506 -42.45 8.17 -6.54
N ILE A 507 -43.17 7.16 -6.04
CA ILE A 507 -43.33 6.89 -4.60
C ILE A 507 -41.94 6.75 -3.95
N SER A 508 -41.04 5.96 -4.55
CA SER A 508 -39.69 5.75 -4.03
C SER A 508 -38.86 7.04 -4.00
N ASN A 509 -38.97 7.89 -5.02
CA ASN A 509 -38.23 9.15 -5.04
C ASN A 509 -38.75 10.14 -3.99
N ILE A 510 -40.07 10.26 -3.81
CA ILE A 510 -40.63 11.08 -2.71
C ILE A 510 -40.16 10.54 -1.36
N GLN A 511 -40.22 9.22 -1.15
CA GLN A 511 -39.75 8.59 0.07
C GLN A 511 -38.27 8.90 0.35
N LYS A 512 -37.41 8.83 -0.66
CA LYS A 512 -35.98 9.18 -0.53
C LYS A 512 -35.79 10.65 -0.13
N GLY A 513 -36.58 11.57 -0.69
CA GLY A 513 -36.57 12.97 -0.29
C GLY A 513 -36.93 13.16 1.18
N ILE A 514 -38.06 12.57 1.62
CA ILE A 514 -38.48 12.62 3.02
C ILE A 514 -37.43 11.98 3.95
N ILE A 515 -36.94 10.79 3.59
CA ILE A 515 -35.90 10.10 4.37
C ILE A 515 -34.65 10.96 4.47
N SER A 516 -34.19 11.58 3.38
CA SER A 516 -33.03 12.48 3.38
C SER A 516 -33.19 13.61 4.41
N ILE A 517 -34.36 14.26 4.44
CA ILE A 517 -34.69 15.31 5.41
C ILE A 517 -34.64 14.77 6.83
N LEU A 518 -35.30 13.63 7.08
CA LEU A 518 -35.37 12.99 8.41
C LEU A 518 -33.98 12.56 8.94
N LYS A 519 -33.05 12.18 8.06
CA LYS A 519 -31.69 11.80 8.47
C LYS A 519 -30.79 12.99 8.81
N THR A 520 -31.06 14.15 8.21
CA THR A 520 -30.14 15.30 8.22
C THR A 520 -30.55 16.41 9.20
N ASN A 521 -31.78 16.37 9.72
CA ASN A 521 -32.31 17.42 10.59
C ASN A 521 -32.84 16.85 11.91
N GLU A 522 -32.08 17.05 13.00
CA GLU A 522 -32.43 16.56 14.35
C GLU A 522 -33.67 17.25 14.98
N GLY A 523 -34.27 18.24 14.32
CA GLY A 523 -35.44 19.00 14.80
C GLY A 523 -36.76 18.71 14.07
N VAL A 524 -36.80 17.72 13.18
CA VAL A 524 -38.03 17.41 12.41
C VAL A 524 -39.08 16.74 13.29
N ASP A 525 -40.31 17.28 13.28
CA ASP A 525 -41.44 16.71 14.02
C ASP A 525 -41.84 15.33 13.46
N SER A 526 -41.32 14.29 14.11
CA SER A 526 -41.63 12.90 13.80
C SER A 526 -43.13 12.59 13.88
N GLU A 527 -43.91 13.40 14.61
CA GLU A 527 -45.35 13.24 14.73
C GLU A 527 -46.08 13.57 13.42
N LEU A 528 -45.51 14.38 12.53
CA LEU A 528 -46.06 14.58 11.18
C LEU A 528 -46.09 13.26 10.40
N ILE A 529 -45.00 12.48 10.45
CA ILE A 529 -44.92 11.18 9.79
C ILE A 529 -45.84 10.16 10.46
N TYR A 530 -45.93 10.13 11.80
CA TYR A 530 -46.84 9.21 12.49
C TYR A 530 -48.30 9.51 12.17
N ARG A 531 -48.72 10.79 12.17
CA ARG A 531 -50.08 11.19 11.80
C ARG A 531 -50.40 10.84 10.35
N ALA A 532 -49.47 11.10 9.44
CA ALA A 532 -49.64 10.74 8.03
C ALA A 532 -49.76 9.22 7.84
N TYR A 533 -48.92 8.43 8.52
CA TYR A 533 -49.01 6.97 8.53
C TYR A 533 -50.36 6.47 9.09
N GLN A 534 -50.83 7.03 10.21
CA GLN A 534 -52.08 6.61 10.85
C GLN A 534 -53.32 6.94 10.01
N ASN A 535 -53.33 8.10 9.34
CA ASN A 535 -54.46 8.56 8.53
C ASN A 535 -54.43 8.01 7.09
N ALA A 536 -53.34 7.35 6.68
CA ALA A 536 -53.19 6.86 5.32
C ALA A 536 -54.13 5.68 5.02
N SER A 537 -54.84 5.76 3.89
CA SER A 537 -55.56 4.62 3.31
C SER A 537 -54.63 3.49 2.86
N GLU A 538 -53.42 3.83 2.42
CA GLU A 538 -52.38 2.89 2.01
C GLU A 538 -51.10 3.05 2.86
N GLN A 539 -51.08 2.40 4.03
CA GLN A 539 -49.95 2.47 4.97
C GLN A 539 -48.62 1.99 4.38
N SER A 540 -48.62 1.11 3.36
CA SER A 540 -47.40 0.60 2.72
C SER A 540 -46.51 1.70 2.14
N LYS A 541 -47.07 2.82 1.65
CA LYS A 541 -46.26 3.94 1.14
C LYS A 541 -45.43 4.63 2.24
N TRP A 542 -45.83 4.49 3.50
CA TRP A 542 -45.25 5.20 4.64
C TRP A 542 -44.26 4.34 5.43
N VAL A 543 -44.38 3.00 5.37
CA VAL A 543 -43.52 2.06 6.11
C VAL A 543 -42.02 2.33 5.92
N PRO A 544 -41.49 2.55 4.69
CA PRO A 544 -40.06 2.84 4.49
C PRO A 544 -39.54 4.05 5.27
N LEU A 545 -40.39 5.07 5.49
CA LEU A 545 -40.02 6.31 6.19
C LEU A 545 -39.75 6.06 7.67
N LEU A 546 -40.41 5.06 8.26
CA LEU A 546 -40.26 4.71 9.67
C LEU A 546 -38.82 4.28 10.02
N SER A 547 -38.08 3.73 9.05
CA SER A 547 -36.65 3.38 9.21
C SER A 547 -35.78 4.59 9.52
N ALA A 548 -36.17 5.77 9.03
CA ALA A 548 -35.43 7.00 9.22
C ALA A 548 -35.66 7.62 10.59
N LEU A 549 -36.82 7.37 11.22
CA LEU A 549 -37.17 7.92 12.54
C LEU A 549 -36.40 7.24 13.68
N GLY A 550 -36.05 5.96 13.54
CA GLY A 550 -35.22 5.23 14.50
C GLY A 550 -35.81 5.03 15.91
N SER A 551 -37.05 5.44 16.17
CA SER A 551 -37.67 5.38 17.50
C SER A 551 -38.26 3.99 17.82
N ASN A 552 -38.44 3.69 19.11
CA ASN A 552 -39.16 2.48 19.56
C ASN A 552 -40.62 2.44 19.05
N LYS A 553 -41.30 3.59 18.93
CA LYS A 553 -42.65 3.70 18.36
C LYS A 553 -42.63 3.26 16.89
N ALA A 554 -41.70 3.78 16.10
CA ALA A 554 -41.52 3.41 14.70
C ALA A 554 -41.18 1.91 14.55
N LEU A 555 -40.27 1.40 15.38
CA LEU A 555 -39.87 -0.01 15.36
C LEU A 555 -41.05 -0.93 15.68
N THR A 556 -41.89 -0.55 16.63
CA THR A 556 -43.12 -1.28 16.98
C THR A 556 -44.10 -1.31 15.80
N LEU A 557 -44.35 -0.16 15.17
CA LEU A 557 -45.24 -0.08 14.00
C LEU A 557 -44.78 -0.98 12.85
N VAL A 558 -43.48 -1.00 12.54
CA VAL A 558 -42.93 -1.88 11.51
C VAL A 558 -42.97 -3.35 11.94
N SER A 559 -42.71 -3.64 13.21
CA SER A 559 -42.76 -5.00 13.75
C SER A 559 -44.17 -5.58 13.73
N ASP A 560 -45.21 -4.77 13.95
CA ASP A 560 -46.59 -5.22 13.92
C ASP A 560 -47.05 -5.60 12.51
N GLN A 561 -46.52 -4.94 11.47
CA GLN A 561 -46.75 -5.33 10.07
C GLN A 561 -46.26 -6.76 9.77
N LEU A 562 -45.21 -7.24 10.44
CA LEU A 562 -44.76 -8.63 10.31
C LEU A 562 -45.80 -9.64 10.84
N LYS A 563 -46.62 -9.24 11.80
CA LYS A 563 -47.64 -10.08 12.43
C LYS A 563 -48.97 -10.03 11.67
N THR A 564 -49.45 -8.82 11.36
CA THR A 564 -50.83 -8.59 10.90
C THR A 564 -50.93 -8.20 9.42
N GLY A 565 -49.80 -7.84 8.78
CA GLY A 565 -49.78 -7.36 7.41
C GLY A 565 -49.99 -8.45 6.34
N SER A 566 -50.33 -8.02 5.13
CA SER A 566 -50.34 -8.87 3.93
C SER A 566 -48.92 -9.35 3.59
N ALA A 567 -48.77 -10.35 2.71
CA ALA A 567 -47.44 -10.83 2.28
C ALA A 567 -46.53 -9.70 1.78
N LYS A 568 -47.06 -8.80 0.94
CA LYS A 568 -46.34 -7.61 0.44
C LYS A 568 -45.96 -6.65 1.57
N ALA A 569 -46.84 -6.46 2.57
CA ALA A 569 -46.56 -5.61 3.72
C ALA A 569 -45.47 -6.21 4.64
N LYS A 570 -45.47 -7.54 4.82
CA LYS A 570 -44.43 -8.25 5.58
C LYS A 570 -43.06 -8.14 4.91
N ASP A 571 -42.98 -8.34 3.60
CA ASP A 571 -41.73 -8.20 2.85
C ASP A 571 -41.19 -6.77 2.92
N LEU A 572 -42.07 -5.78 2.78
CA LEU A 572 -41.70 -4.37 2.94
C LEU A 572 -41.21 -4.07 4.35
N ALA A 573 -41.88 -4.58 5.39
CA ALA A 573 -41.46 -4.42 6.77
C ALA A 573 -40.06 -5.03 7.03
N LEU A 574 -39.77 -6.21 6.48
CA LEU A 574 -38.44 -6.83 6.55
C LEU A 574 -37.38 -5.96 5.86
N GLN A 575 -37.69 -5.41 4.68
CA GLN A 575 -36.79 -4.49 3.98
C GLN A 575 -36.52 -3.23 4.81
N THR A 576 -37.57 -2.63 5.38
CA THR A 576 -37.48 -1.45 6.25
C THR A 576 -36.63 -1.71 7.49
N LEU A 577 -36.78 -2.88 8.13
CA LEU A 577 -35.91 -3.31 9.23
C LEU A 577 -34.45 -3.50 8.78
N SER A 578 -34.23 -3.97 7.55
CA SER A 578 -32.86 -4.12 7.00
C SER A 578 -32.16 -2.78 6.73
N ASP A 579 -32.95 -1.75 6.42
CA ASP A 579 -32.48 -0.40 6.08
C ASP A 579 -32.58 0.56 7.29
N TRP A 580 -32.99 0.05 8.46
CA TRP A 580 -33.05 0.77 9.73
C TRP A 580 -31.70 1.43 10.06
N GLN A 581 -31.71 2.64 10.62
CA GLN A 581 -30.47 3.39 10.82
C GLN A 581 -29.51 2.72 11.82
N ASN A 582 -30.01 2.40 13.02
CA ASN A 582 -29.23 1.77 14.09
C ASN A 582 -29.42 0.24 14.12
N ASN A 583 -28.93 -0.44 15.16
CA ASN A 583 -28.95 -1.90 15.24
C ASN A 583 -30.20 -2.47 15.94
N ASP A 584 -31.15 -1.62 16.34
CA ASP A 584 -32.33 -2.02 17.14
C ASP A 584 -33.28 -2.96 16.38
N ALA A 585 -33.18 -2.95 15.04
CA ALA A 585 -33.92 -3.87 14.19
C ALA A 585 -33.34 -5.31 14.15
N LEU A 586 -32.08 -5.52 14.55
CA LEU A 586 -31.45 -6.85 14.50
C LEU A 586 -32.16 -7.88 15.39
N PRO A 587 -32.53 -7.57 16.66
CA PRO A 587 -33.32 -8.48 17.49
C PRO A 587 -34.64 -8.87 16.84
N VAL A 588 -35.37 -7.91 16.25
CA VAL A 588 -36.66 -8.18 15.58
C VAL A 588 -36.46 -9.13 14.40
N LEU A 589 -35.52 -8.82 13.50
CA LEU A 589 -35.19 -9.66 12.34
C LEU A 589 -34.78 -11.08 12.78
N PHE A 590 -33.95 -11.20 13.82
CA PHE A 590 -33.51 -12.49 14.33
C PHE A 590 -34.67 -13.31 14.93
N GLN A 591 -35.56 -12.67 15.69
CA GLN A 591 -36.75 -13.36 16.22
C GLN A 591 -37.69 -13.79 15.09
N THR A 592 -37.78 -13.05 14.00
CA THR A 592 -38.54 -13.46 12.81
C THR A 592 -37.90 -14.66 12.11
N VAL A 593 -36.56 -14.74 12.06
CA VAL A 593 -35.85 -15.94 11.57
C VAL A 593 -36.17 -17.16 12.44
N LYS A 594 -36.24 -16.99 13.76
CA LYS A 594 -36.48 -18.08 14.71
C LYS A 594 -37.93 -18.58 14.70
N ASN A 595 -38.89 -17.65 14.68
CA ASN A 595 -40.30 -17.95 15.01
C ASN A 595 -41.27 -17.71 13.83
N GLY A 596 -40.83 -17.17 12.70
CA GLY A 596 -41.70 -16.90 11.55
C GLY A 596 -42.21 -18.17 10.85
N ASP A 597 -43.16 -18.02 9.94
CA ASP A 597 -43.49 -19.09 8.98
C ASP A 597 -42.35 -19.30 7.95
N ALA A 598 -42.35 -20.41 7.22
CA ALA A 598 -41.22 -20.79 6.35
C ALA A 598 -40.85 -19.72 5.30
N SER A 599 -41.84 -19.02 4.74
CA SER A 599 -41.59 -17.95 3.76
C SER A 599 -40.98 -16.72 4.43
N LEU A 600 -41.56 -16.32 5.56
CA LEU A 600 -41.10 -15.17 6.33
C LEU A 600 -39.70 -15.40 6.92
N GLN A 601 -39.39 -16.61 7.38
CA GLN A 601 -38.07 -17.00 7.88
C GLN A 601 -36.98 -16.80 6.82
N ALA A 602 -37.22 -17.28 5.59
CA ALA A 602 -36.25 -17.17 4.50
C ALA A 602 -35.96 -15.71 4.12
N ASN A 603 -37.00 -14.87 4.07
CA ASN A 603 -36.84 -13.44 3.77
C ASN A 603 -36.20 -12.68 4.94
N ALA A 604 -36.55 -13.00 6.18
CA ALA A 604 -35.95 -12.42 7.37
C ALA A 604 -34.46 -12.77 7.47
N PHE A 605 -34.07 -13.99 7.10
CA PHE A 605 -32.68 -14.44 7.09
C PHE A 605 -31.80 -13.57 6.17
N ASN A 606 -32.28 -13.32 4.94
CA ASN A 606 -31.55 -12.48 3.98
C ASN A 606 -31.46 -11.02 4.46
N ASN A 607 -32.55 -10.49 5.00
CA ASN A 607 -32.60 -9.12 5.52
C ASN A 607 -31.73 -8.93 6.78
N TYR A 608 -31.65 -9.95 7.64
CA TYR A 608 -30.73 -9.96 8.79
C TYR A 608 -29.28 -9.88 8.32
N LEU A 609 -28.84 -10.74 7.39
CA LEU A 609 -27.47 -10.69 6.85
C LEU A 609 -27.17 -9.34 6.18
N LYS A 610 -28.12 -8.80 5.40
CA LYS A 610 -28.00 -7.46 4.80
C LYS A 610 -27.83 -6.38 5.88
N LYS A 611 -28.61 -6.44 6.96
CA LYS A 611 -28.53 -5.49 8.08
C LYS A 611 -27.19 -5.58 8.81
N VAL A 612 -26.71 -6.80 9.11
CA VAL A 612 -25.39 -7.00 9.74
C VAL A 612 -24.28 -6.48 8.83
N GLY A 613 -24.32 -6.76 7.53
CA GLY A 613 -23.33 -6.25 6.57
C GLY A 613 -23.24 -4.72 6.53
N LYS A 614 -24.40 -4.05 6.56
CA LYS A 614 -24.51 -2.57 6.59
C LYS A 614 -24.27 -1.95 7.97
N SER A 615 -24.26 -2.74 9.04
CA SER A 615 -24.13 -2.21 10.41
C SER A 615 -22.75 -1.58 10.65
N GLY A 616 -22.71 -0.60 11.54
CA GLY A 616 -21.47 0.03 12.01
C GLY A 616 -20.79 -0.71 13.17
N VAL A 617 -21.25 -1.91 13.55
CA VAL A 617 -20.64 -2.66 14.65
C VAL A 617 -19.23 -3.17 14.28
N PRO A 618 -18.33 -3.38 15.25
CA PRO A 618 -17.00 -3.91 14.98
C PRO A 618 -17.03 -5.29 14.32
N GLU A 619 -15.95 -5.64 13.63
CA GLU A 619 -15.86 -6.89 12.85
C GLU A 619 -16.07 -8.15 13.71
N ASP A 620 -15.52 -8.20 14.92
CA ASP A 620 -15.71 -9.33 15.84
C ASP A 620 -17.20 -9.49 16.21
N GLN A 621 -17.91 -8.39 16.49
CA GLN A 621 -19.35 -8.42 16.73
C GLN A 621 -20.13 -8.83 15.49
N LYS A 622 -19.73 -8.38 14.28
CA LYS A 622 -20.37 -8.82 13.03
C LYS A 622 -20.24 -10.33 12.86
N LEU A 623 -19.09 -10.91 13.16
CA LEU A 623 -18.89 -12.35 13.07
C LEU A 623 -19.81 -13.09 14.02
N LEU A 624 -19.93 -12.64 15.27
CA LEU A 624 -20.85 -13.23 16.25
C LEU A 624 -22.30 -13.21 15.75
N LEU A 625 -22.76 -12.07 15.23
CA LEU A 625 -24.11 -11.92 14.66
C LEU A 625 -24.32 -12.81 13.43
N VAL A 626 -23.36 -12.90 12.52
CA VAL A 626 -23.42 -13.79 11.35
C VAL A 626 -23.45 -15.26 11.77
N ARG A 627 -22.57 -15.67 12.70
CA ARG A 627 -22.49 -17.05 13.21
C ARG A 627 -23.74 -17.45 13.98
N LYS A 628 -24.41 -16.51 14.65
CA LYS A 628 -25.67 -16.72 15.37
C LYS A 628 -26.78 -17.30 14.49
N LEU A 629 -26.73 -17.08 13.17
CA LEU A 629 -27.69 -17.66 12.23
C LEU A 629 -27.42 -19.13 11.87
N MET A 630 -26.21 -19.65 12.12
CA MET A 630 -25.82 -20.99 11.64
C MET A 630 -26.75 -22.12 12.15
N PRO A 631 -27.20 -22.13 13.42
CA PRO A 631 -28.17 -23.15 13.89
C PRO A 631 -29.53 -23.11 13.20
N TYR A 632 -29.87 -22.01 12.51
CA TYR A 632 -31.13 -21.80 11.80
C TYR A 632 -30.99 -21.92 10.27
N ALA A 633 -29.79 -22.26 9.78
CA ALA A 633 -29.53 -22.47 8.36
C ALA A 633 -29.89 -23.91 7.94
N ASN A 634 -31.16 -24.13 7.66
CA ASN A 634 -31.73 -25.43 7.29
C ASN A 634 -31.38 -25.87 5.86
N THR A 635 -30.95 -24.94 5.00
CA THR A 635 -30.57 -25.24 3.61
C THR A 635 -29.10 -24.96 3.32
N LYS A 636 -28.56 -25.65 2.30
CA LYS A 636 -27.19 -25.44 1.82
C LYS A 636 -26.95 -24.01 1.37
N ASP A 637 -27.95 -23.39 0.74
CA ASP A 637 -27.86 -22.01 0.27
C ASP A 637 -27.83 -21.01 1.43
N GLN A 638 -28.55 -21.27 2.52
CA GLN A 638 -28.45 -20.47 3.75
C GLN A 638 -27.06 -20.59 4.37
N LYS A 639 -26.49 -21.80 4.45
CA LYS A 639 -25.10 -21.99 4.93
C LYS A 639 -24.09 -21.25 4.06
N LYS A 640 -24.20 -21.34 2.73
CA LYS A 640 -23.34 -20.59 1.79
C LYS A 640 -23.41 -19.08 2.01
N LYS A 641 -24.62 -18.53 2.21
CA LYS A 641 -24.80 -17.09 2.49
C LYS A 641 -24.12 -16.66 3.80
N ILE A 642 -24.16 -17.49 4.85
CA ILE A 642 -23.45 -17.21 6.10
C ILE A 642 -21.93 -17.21 5.87
N ILE A 643 -21.40 -18.21 5.15
CA ILE A 643 -19.97 -18.29 4.82
C ILE A 643 -19.53 -17.08 3.99
N GLN A 644 -20.32 -16.69 2.99
CA GLN A 644 -20.05 -15.50 2.17
C GLN A 644 -20.09 -14.20 2.98
N ALA A 645 -21.05 -14.07 3.91
CA ALA A 645 -21.13 -12.94 4.82
C ALA A 645 -19.90 -12.87 5.74
N ALA A 646 -19.49 -14.00 6.33
CA ALA A 646 -18.26 -14.11 7.12
C ALA A 646 -17.00 -13.81 6.30
N GLY A 647 -16.97 -14.19 5.02
CA GLY A 647 -15.90 -13.85 4.07
C GLY A 647 -15.68 -12.35 3.85
N ASN A 648 -16.65 -11.50 4.22
CA ASN A 648 -16.54 -10.05 4.17
C ASN A 648 -16.09 -9.42 5.50
N ILE A 649 -15.80 -10.23 6.52
CA ILE A 649 -15.42 -9.79 7.88
C ILE A 649 -14.00 -10.24 8.13
N LYS A 650 -13.04 -9.31 8.11
CA LYS A 650 -11.62 -9.66 7.98
C LYS A 650 -10.90 -9.86 9.32
N THR A 651 -11.34 -10.86 10.09
CA THR A 651 -10.74 -11.21 11.39
C THR A 651 -10.14 -12.60 11.37
N PHE A 652 -9.21 -12.86 12.29
CA PHE A 652 -8.66 -14.20 12.48
C PHE A 652 -9.77 -15.22 12.83
N LEU A 653 -10.72 -14.86 13.69
CA LEU A 653 -11.82 -15.75 14.04
C LEU A 653 -12.79 -15.99 12.88
N SER A 654 -12.95 -15.03 11.95
CA SER A 654 -13.70 -15.29 10.71
C SER A 654 -13.02 -16.36 9.87
N LEU A 655 -11.69 -16.31 9.75
CA LEU A 655 -10.90 -17.32 9.05
C LEU A 655 -11.10 -18.71 9.70
N ILE A 656 -11.02 -18.78 11.03
CA ILE A 656 -11.26 -20.02 11.78
C ILE A 656 -12.67 -20.55 11.49
N PHE A 657 -13.69 -19.71 11.64
CA PHE A 657 -15.08 -20.12 11.42
C PHE A 657 -15.31 -20.64 10.00
N VAL A 658 -14.86 -19.94 8.96
CA VAL A 658 -15.07 -20.42 7.58
C VAL A 658 -14.24 -21.67 7.26
N SER A 659 -13.11 -21.86 7.94
CA SER A 659 -12.25 -23.03 7.73
C SER A 659 -12.89 -24.35 8.20
N GLU A 660 -13.85 -24.29 9.15
CA GLU A 660 -14.62 -25.45 9.62
C GLU A 660 -15.38 -26.15 8.46
N PHE A 661 -15.67 -25.42 7.37
CA PHE A 661 -16.42 -25.92 6.22
C PHE A 661 -15.54 -26.38 5.04
N LEU A 662 -14.21 -26.36 5.17
CA LEU A 662 -13.29 -26.80 4.12
C LEU A 662 -13.31 -28.32 3.88
N ASP A 663 -13.88 -29.10 4.79
CA ASP A 663 -14.05 -30.55 4.62
C ASP A 663 -15.47 -30.93 4.17
N GLU A 664 -16.40 -29.96 4.09
CA GLU A 664 -17.75 -30.17 3.59
C GLU A 664 -17.80 -29.97 2.08
N LYS A 665 -17.85 -31.08 1.31
CA LYS A 665 -17.82 -31.07 -0.17
C LYS A 665 -18.73 -30.03 -0.83
N GLU A 666 -19.91 -29.81 -0.27
CA GLU A 666 -20.93 -28.91 -0.85
C GLU A 666 -20.71 -27.42 -0.53
N LEU A 667 -19.87 -27.13 0.46
CA LEU A 667 -19.53 -25.79 0.92
C LEU A 667 -18.06 -25.42 0.61
N LEU A 668 -17.22 -26.41 0.32
CA LEU A 668 -15.77 -26.30 0.08
C LEU A 668 -15.36 -25.11 -0.79
N THR A 669 -15.99 -24.93 -1.96
CA THR A 669 -15.68 -23.81 -2.85
C THR A 669 -16.06 -22.45 -2.25
N THR A 670 -17.22 -22.39 -1.58
CA THR A 670 -17.67 -21.14 -0.95
C THR A 670 -16.78 -20.78 0.24
N ALA A 671 -16.39 -21.78 1.04
CA ALA A 671 -15.45 -21.64 2.14
C ALA A 671 -14.06 -21.22 1.64
N SER A 672 -13.53 -21.87 0.59
CA SER A 672 -12.24 -21.53 -0.01
C SER A 672 -12.19 -20.08 -0.52
N ASN A 673 -13.23 -19.62 -1.23
CA ASN A 673 -13.32 -18.23 -1.67
C ASN A 673 -13.38 -17.25 -0.48
N ALA A 674 -14.11 -17.59 0.59
CA ALA A 674 -14.17 -16.77 1.80
C ALA A 674 -12.83 -16.73 2.55
N VAL A 675 -12.14 -17.87 2.67
CA VAL A 675 -10.80 -18.00 3.28
C VAL A 675 -9.82 -17.05 2.61
N ILE A 676 -9.72 -17.09 1.28
CA ILE A 676 -8.77 -16.26 0.54
C ILE A 676 -9.10 -14.78 0.70
N LYS A 677 -10.39 -14.42 0.66
CA LYS A 677 -10.83 -13.03 0.87
C LYS A 677 -10.48 -12.50 2.26
N ILE A 678 -10.58 -13.35 3.29
CA ILE A 678 -10.23 -12.99 4.67
C ILE A 678 -8.71 -12.90 4.85
N ALA A 679 -7.93 -13.82 4.27
CA ALA A 679 -6.50 -13.93 4.52
C ALA A 679 -5.65 -12.90 3.74
N LEU A 680 -5.91 -12.72 2.45
CA LEU A 680 -5.07 -11.89 1.58
C LEU A 680 -5.25 -10.40 1.90
N PRO A 681 -4.19 -9.57 1.82
CA PRO A 681 -4.29 -8.13 2.02
C PRO A 681 -5.29 -7.47 1.04
N THR A 682 -6.02 -6.47 1.51
CA THR A 682 -6.82 -5.63 0.62
C THR A 682 -5.88 -4.73 -0.18
N PRO A 683 -6.09 -4.52 -1.49
CA PRO A 683 -5.23 -3.64 -2.29
C PRO A 683 -5.01 -2.27 -1.62
N GLY A 684 -3.75 -1.87 -1.47
CA GLY A 684 -3.35 -0.62 -0.81
C GLY A 684 -3.44 -0.64 0.73
N LYS A 685 -3.72 -1.78 1.37
CA LYS A 685 -3.78 -1.91 2.84
C LYS A 685 -2.85 -3.02 3.35
N ASN A 686 -2.19 -2.77 4.48
CA ASN A 686 -1.41 -3.77 5.19
C ASN A 686 -2.28 -4.52 6.23
N ASN A 687 -3.28 -5.27 5.77
CA ASN A 687 -4.22 -6.00 6.62
C ASN A 687 -4.32 -7.50 6.26
N GLY A 688 -3.25 -8.07 5.68
CA GLY A 688 -3.17 -9.52 5.44
C GLY A 688 -2.94 -10.27 6.75
N LEU A 689 -3.50 -11.48 6.86
CA LEU A 689 -3.29 -12.34 8.03
C LEU A 689 -1.97 -13.12 7.90
N SER A 690 -1.36 -13.48 9.02
CA SER A 690 -0.09 -14.21 9.06
C SER A 690 -0.09 -15.31 10.13
N GLY A 691 0.89 -16.21 10.04
CA GLY A 691 1.06 -17.32 10.97
C GLY A 691 0.92 -18.69 10.32
N THR A 692 1.40 -19.72 11.01
CA THR A 692 1.40 -21.11 10.52
C THR A 692 -0.01 -21.61 10.22
N LEU A 693 -0.98 -21.32 11.10
CA LEU A 693 -2.37 -21.77 10.89
C LEU A 693 -3.01 -21.10 9.67
N VAL A 694 -2.77 -19.79 9.49
CA VAL A 694 -3.25 -19.04 8.31
C VAL A 694 -2.67 -19.64 7.03
N ARG A 695 -1.35 -19.88 7.01
CA ARG A 695 -0.65 -20.53 5.90
C ARG A 695 -1.30 -21.85 5.52
N ASN A 696 -1.54 -22.73 6.50
CA ASN A 696 -2.14 -24.05 6.26
C ASN A 696 -3.56 -23.94 5.69
N ILE A 697 -4.41 -23.08 6.26
CA ILE A 697 -5.80 -22.88 5.82
C ILE A 697 -5.85 -22.33 4.39
N VAL A 698 -5.00 -21.33 4.09
CA VAL A 698 -4.89 -20.72 2.75
C VAL A 698 -4.38 -21.73 1.72
N SER A 699 -3.32 -22.48 2.05
CA SER A 699 -2.78 -23.53 1.17
C SER A 699 -3.81 -24.62 0.87
N LYS A 700 -4.67 -25.01 1.83
CA LYS A 700 -5.75 -25.99 1.59
C LYS A 700 -6.85 -25.45 0.66
N SER A 701 -7.01 -24.13 0.57
CA SER A 701 -8.12 -23.48 -0.14
C SER A 701 -7.81 -23.14 -1.60
N VAL A 702 -6.53 -22.94 -1.96
CA VAL A 702 -6.11 -22.40 -3.26
C VAL A 702 -6.61 -23.22 -4.46
N ASP A 703 -6.64 -24.53 -4.33
CA ASP A 703 -7.03 -25.42 -5.45
C ASP A 703 -8.55 -25.45 -5.70
N ASN A 704 -9.33 -24.99 -4.72
CA ASN A 704 -10.79 -25.10 -4.71
C ASN A 704 -11.50 -23.78 -5.07
N LEU A 705 -10.75 -22.78 -5.52
CA LEU A 705 -11.28 -21.48 -5.95
C LEU A 705 -12.03 -21.57 -7.28
N THR A 706 -13.12 -20.83 -7.39
CA THR A 706 -13.93 -20.72 -8.62
C THR A 706 -14.38 -19.30 -8.87
N GLY A 707 -14.57 -18.94 -10.13
CA GLY A 707 -14.99 -17.60 -10.56
C GLY A 707 -14.15 -17.12 -11.75
N PRO A 708 -14.58 -16.05 -12.44
CA PRO A 708 -13.89 -15.53 -13.63
C PRO A 708 -12.42 -15.19 -13.35
N ASP A 709 -12.11 -14.72 -12.14
CA ASP A 709 -10.78 -14.23 -11.76
C ASP A 709 -9.95 -15.27 -10.97
N SER A 710 -10.45 -16.49 -10.82
CA SER A 710 -9.83 -17.51 -9.95
C SER A 710 -8.37 -17.81 -10.30
N GLN A 711 -7.97 -17.71 -11.58
CA GLN A 711 -6.59 -17.91 -12.01
C GLN A 711 -5.65 -16.79 -11.54
N TYR A 712 -6.11 -15.53 -11.57
CA TYR A 712 -5.34 -14.40 -11.06
C TYR A 712 -5.21 -14.47 -9.54
N ILE A 713 -6.30 -14.80 -8.84
CA ILE A 713 -6.28 -14.94 -7.38
C ILE A 713 -5.29 -16.03 -6.94
N LYS A 714 -5.14 -17.14 -7.69
CA LYS A 714 -4.13 -18.17 -7.38
C LYS A 714 -2.69 -17.63 -7.43
N ILE A 715 -2.40 -16.70 -8.33
CA ILE A 715 -1.09 -16.03 -8.41
C ILE A 715 -0.88 -15.16 -7.17
N ASP A 716 -1.88 -14.34 -6.81
CA ASP A 716 -1.82 -13.49 -5.61
C ASP A 716 -1.64 -14.32 -4.33
N VAL A 717 -2.32 -15.47 -4.24
CA VAL A 717 -2.18 -16.40 -3.11
C VAL A 717 -0.76 -16.95 -3.02
N LYS A 718 -0.16 -17.31 -4.16
CA LYS A 718 1.21 -17.83 -4.18
C LYS A 718 2.21 -16.78 -3.71
N GLU A 719 2.11 -15.55 -4.24
CA GLU A 719 2.95 -14.42 -3.81
C GLU A 719 2.75 -14.11 -2.33
N PHE A 720 1.50 -14.08 -1.88
CA PHE A 720 1.16 -13.87 -0.47
C PHE A 720 1.79 -14.93 0.44
N LEU A 721 1.73 -16.21 0.07
CA LEU A 721 2.35 -17.30 0.83
C LEU A 721 3.89 -17.21 0.81
N GLU A 722 4.50 -16.86 -0.32
CA GLU A 722 5.95 -16.70 -0.44
C GLU A 722 6.48 -15.54 0.43
N ASN A 723 5.74 -14.44 0.49
CA ASN A 723 6.12 -13.24 1.23
C ASN A 723 5.63 -13.22 2.69
N MET A 724 4.71 -14.11 3.09
CA MET A 724 4.19 -14.16 4.46
C MET A 724 5.31 -14.51 5.45
N PRO A 725 5.45 -13.77 6.58
CA PRO A 725 6.45 -14.06 7.61
C PRO A 725 6.40 -15.51 8.12
N LYS A 726 7.57 -16.04 8.49
CA LYS A 726 7.72 -17.38 9.08
C LYS A 726 7.48 -17.39 10.60
N GLU A 727 6.51 -16.61 11.05
CA GLU A 727 6.09 -16.59 12.45
C GLU A 727 5.04 -17.68 12.72
N GLU A 728 4.91 -18.07 13.99
CA GLU A 728 3.91 -19.06 14.41
C GLU A 728 2.48 -18.49 14.35
N GLY A 729 2.32 -17.22 14.76
CA GLY A 729 1.03 -16.53 14.81
C GLY A 729 0.16 -17.01 15.97
N PHE A 730 -1.17 -16.99 15.79
CA PHE A 730 -2.12 -17.53 16.76
C PHE A 730 -2.15 -19.06 16.71
N VAL A 731 -2.04 -19.69 17.88
CA VAL A 731 -2.11 -21.14 18.09
C VAL A 731 -3.30 -21.47 18.97
N SER A 732 -4.04 -22.53 18.63
CA SER A 732 -5.13 -23.02 19.49
C SER A 732 -4.56 -23.66 20.74
N ILE A 733 -4.93 -23.16 21.92
CA ILE A 733 -4.56 -23.77 23.21
C ILE A 733 -5.67 -24.69 23.74
N PHE A 734 -6.76 -24.79 23.00
CA PHE A 734 -7.83 -25.76 23.20
C PHE A 734 -8.02 -26.57 21.90
N ASN A 735 -8.01 -27.89 22.01
CA ASN A 735 -8.06 -28.77 20.84
C ASN A 735 -9.50 -29.04 20.31
N GLY A 736 -10.54 -28.53 20.99
CA GLY A 736 -11.93 -28.71 20.62
C GLY A 736 -12.55 -30.06 21.02
N LYS A 737 -11.76 -30.99 21.56
CA LYS A 737 -12.15 -32.39 21.80
C LYS A 737 -12.12 -32.77 23.27
N ASP A 738 -11.09 -32.35 23.99
CA ASP A 738 -10.87 -32.69 25.40
C ASP A 738 -10.02 -31.59 26.09
N LEU A 739 -9.71 -31.80 27.37
CA LEU A 739 -8.93 -30.86 28.19
C LEU A 739 -7.41 -31.06 28.07
N SER A 740 -6.90 -31.72 27.04
CA SER A 740 -5.45 -31.83 26.82
C SER A 740 -4.82 -30.43 26.71
N GLY A 741 -3.74 -30.21 27.46
CA GLY A 741 -3.11 -28.88 27.59
C GLY A 741 -3.61 -28.07 28.79
N TRP A 742 -4.61 -28.58 29.51
CA TRP A 742 -5.20 -27.98 30.71
C TRP A 742 -5.05 -28.90 31.92
N GLU A 743 -4.97 -28.30 33.10
CA GLU A 743 -4.97 -28.99 34.38
C GLU A 743 -5.77 -28.22 35.43
N GLY A 744 -6.17 -28.89 36.51
CA GLY A 744 -6.86 -28.23 37.61
C GLY A 744 -5.92 -27.29 38.37
N LEU A 745 -6.40 -26.12 38.76
CA LEU A 745 -5.56 -25.13 39.45
C LEU A 745 -5.13 -25.62 40.84
N VAL A 746 -3.83 -25.51 41.16
CA VAL A 746 -3.27 -25.77 42.48
C VAL A 746 -2.77 -24.49 43.13
N LYS A 747 -3.62 -23.87 43.96
CA LYS A 747 -3.32 -22.63 44.71
C LYS A 747 -2.84 -21.48 43.79
N ASN A 748 -2.55 -20.32 44.40
CA ASN A 748 -1.92 -19.21 43.67
C ASN A 748 -0.41 -19.46 43.44
N PRO A 749 0.22 -18.75 42.48
CA PRO A 749 1.63 -18.96 42.13
C PRO A 749 2.60 -18.87 43.32
N ILE A 750 2.41 -17.92 44.24
CA ILE A 750 3.28 -17.74 45.42
C ILE A 750 3.20 -18.94 46.36
N ALA A 751 1.99 -19.44 46.60
CA ALA A 751 1.78 -20.61 47.46
C ALA A 751 2.29 -21.89 46.81
N ARG A 752 2.06 -22.05 45.50
CA ARG A 752 2.50 -23.21 44.72
C ARG A 752 4.03 -23.34 44.69
N GLN A 753 4.76 -22.23 44.51
CA GLN A 753 6.23 -22.21 44.54
C GLN A 753 6.85 -22.65 45.87
N LYS A 754 6.11 -22.54 46.99
CA LYS A 754 6.57 -22.97 48.32
C LYS A 754 6.33 -24.46 48.60
N MET A 755 5.65 -25.19 47.71
CA MET A 755 5.34 -26.60 47.90
C MET A 755 6.52 -27.50 47.54
N SER A 756 6.72 -28.58 48.29
CA SER A 756 7.64 -29.64 47.86
C SER A 756 7.10 -30.36 46.62
N LYS A 757 7.99 -30.90 45.79
CA LYS A 757 7.61 -31.65 44.56
C LYS A 757 6.52 -32.70 44.82
N LYS A 758 6.69 -33.53 45.86
CA LYS A 758 5.71 -34.57 46.23
C LYS A 758 4.37 -34.00 46.69
N ALA A 759 4.38 -32.89 47.43
CA ALA A 759 3.16 -32.24 47.85
C ALA A 759 2.41 -31.60 46.67
N LEU A 760 3.15 -31.02 45.72
CA LEU A 760 2.60 -30.45 44.50
C LEU A 760 1.99 -31.53 43.61
N GLU A 761 2.71 -32.63 43.37
CA GLU A 761 2.20 -33.78 42.61
C GLU A 761 0.88 -34.31 43.19
N LYS A 762 0.82 -34.50 44.53
CA LYS A 762 -0.42 -34.95 45.20
C LYS A 762 -1.56 -33.94 45.05
N ALA A 763 -1.28 -32.64 45.20
CA ALA A 763 -2.29 -31.61 45.06
C ALA A 763 -2.77 -31.46 43.61
N GLN A 764 -1.86 -31.64 42.63
CA GLN A 764 -2.19 -31.62 41.21
C GLN A 764 -3.09 -32.79 40.83
N SER A 765 -2.83 -33.99 41.34
CA SER A 765 -3.75 -35.13 41.14
C SER A 765 -5.16 -34.84 41.66
N ALA A 766 -5.28 -34.28 42.87
CA ALA A 766 -6.58 -33.93 43.43
C ALA A 766 -7.29 -32.81 42.64
N ALA A 767 -6.54 -31.79 42.20
CA ALA A 767 -7.09 -30.71 41.38
C ALA A 767 -7.55 -31.23 40.01
N ASN A 768 -6.83 -32.16 39.40
CA ASN A 768 -7.20 -32.78 38.13
C ASN A 768 -8.43 -33.68 38.27
N GLU A 769 -8.58 -34.43 39.37
CA GLU A 769 -9.80 -35.18 39.66
C GLU A 769 -11.01 -34.26 39.81
N GLN A 770 -10.85 -33.12 40.48
CA GLN A 770 -11.91 -32.12 40.58
C GLN A 770 -12.23 -31.49 39.21
N MET A 771 -11.21 -31.11 38.44
CA MET A 771 -11.38 -30.58 37.08
C MET A 771 -12.25 -31.52 36.23
N LEU A 772 -11.96 -32.82 36.21
CA LEU A 772 -12.69 -33.80 35.41
C LEU A 772 -14.14 -34.04 35.87
N ARG A 773 -14.49 -33.63 37.10
CA ARG A 773 -15.87 -33.63 37.59
C ARG A 773 -16.65 -32.39 37.16
N ASP A 774 -16.02 -31.22 37.27
CA ASP A 774 -16.72 -29.93 37.23
C ASP A 774 -16.63 -29.26 35.83
N TRP A 775 -15.57 -29.59 35.06
CA TRP A 775 -15.32 -29.09 33.71
C TRP A 775 -15.48 -30.21 32.67
N PHE A 776 -16.07 -29.87 31.52
CA PHE A 776 -16.32 -30.82 30.43
C PHE A 776 -16.08 -30.18 29.07
N VAL A 777 -15.93 -31.02 28.03
CA VAL A 777 -15.88 -30.56 26.65
C VAL A 777 -17.08 -31.10 25.88
N LYS A 778 -17.82 -30.22 25.22
CA LYS A 778 -18.96 -30.58 24.37
C LYS A 778 -19.05 -29.65 23.17
N ASP A 779 -19.21 -30.21 21.97
CA ASP A 779 -19.41 -29.46 20.72
C ASP A 779 -18.35 -28.35 20.49
N GLY A 780 -17.08 -28.63 20.82
CA GLY A 780 -16.00 -27.66 20.71
C GLY A 780 -16.06 -26.51 21.72
N VAL A 781 -16.69 -26.73 22.88
CA VAL A 781 -16.81 -25.77 23.98
C VAL A 781 -16.26 -26.41 25.25
N ILE A 782 -15.38 -25.70 25.96
CA ILE A 782 -15.04 -25.98 27.36
C ILE A 782 -16.18 -25.43 28.21
N GLY A 783 -16.97 -26.32 28.81
CA GLY A 783 -18.07 -25.99 29.70
C GLY A 783 -17.69 -26.22 31.16
N PHE A 784 -18.27 -25.41 32.04
CA PHE A 784 -18.24 -25.62 33.49
C PHE A 784 -19.67 -25.73 34.00
N LYS A 785 -19.90 -26.66 34.93
CA LYS A 785 -21.19 -26.84 35.59
C LYS A 785 -21.03 -26.51 37.07
N GLY A 786 -21.94 -25.67 37.60
CA GLY A 786 -21.86 -24.98 38.91
C GLY A 786 -21.59 -25.75 40.22
N GLU A 787 -21.20 -27.03 40.19
CA GLU A 787 -20.86 -27.83 41.37
C GLU A 787 -19.33 -27.86 41.60
N GLY A 788 -18.71 -26.71 41.87
CA GLY A 788 -17.26 -26.59 42.12
C GLY A 788 -16.78 -25.13 42.02
N TYR A 789 -15.64 -24.78 42.61
CA TYR A 789 -15.08 -23.41 42.55
C TYR A 789 -13.63 -23.37 42.08
N ASN A 790 -13.13 -24.49 41.54
CA ASN A 790 -11.73 -24.55 41.14
C ASN A 790 -11.55 -24.23 39.67
N ASN A 791 -10.67 -23.27 39.39
CA ASN A 791 -10.28 -22.88 38.04
C ASN A 791 -9.56 -24.04 37.33
N ILE A 792 -9.52 -23.96 36.01
CA ILE A 792 -8.56 -24.72 35.20
C ILE A 792 -7.49 -23.76 34.68
N CYS A 793 -6.28 -24.26 34.52
CA CYS A 793 -5.15 -23.50 34.02
C CYS A 793 -4.42 -24.23 32.90
N THR A 794 -3.75 -23.47 32.04
CA THR A 794 -2.88 -24.04 31.02
C THR A 794 -1.68 -24.73 31.67
N ILE A 795 -1.30 -25.92 31.18
CA ILE A 795 -0.06 -26.61 31.61
C ILE A 795 1.17 -25.80 31.21
N LYS A 796 1.10 -25.09 30.07
CA LYS A 796 2.14 -24.19 29.60
C LYS A 796 1.97 -22.82 30.27
N ASP A 797 3.06 -22.28 30.79
CA ASP A 797 3.10 -20.87 31.19
C ASP A 797 3.17 -19.95 29.95
N TYR A 798 2.66 -18.73 30.08
CA TYR A 798 2.72 -17.69 29.05
C TYR A 798 3.35 -16.40 29.58
N GLY A 799 4.25 -15.83 28.77
CA GLY A 799 4.88 -14.54 29.03
C GLY A 799 4.03 -13.41 28.47
N ASP A 800 4.59 -12.59 27.59
CA ASP A 800 3.76 -11.68 26.80
C ASP A 800 2.98 -12.44 25.74
N PHE A 801 1.72 -12.07 25.57
CA PHE A 801 0.86 -12.73 24.61
C PHE A 801 -0.30 -11.84 24.19
N GLU A 802 -0.91 -12.26 23.09
CA GLU A 802 -2.25 -11.86 22.70
C GLU A 802 -3.13 -13.10 22.66
N MET A 803 -4.33 -12.99 23.22
CA MET A 803 -5.31 -14.07 23.34
C MET A 803 -6.61 -13.66 22.66
N LEU A 804 -7.17 -14.57 21.87
CA LEU A 804 -8.54 -14.53 21.39
C LEU A 804 -9.33 -15.62 22.08
N VAL A 805 -10.53 -15.30 22.54
CA VAL A 805 -11.39 -16.26 23.23
C VAL A 805 -12.84 -15.83 23.13
N ASP A 806 -13.69 -16.77 22.73
CA ASP A 806 -15.14 -16.62 22.82
C ASP A 806 -15.61 -17.15 24.18
N TRP A 807 -16.48 -16.41 24.85
CA TRP A 807 -17.09 -16.82 26.12
C TRP A 807 -18.60 -16.58 26.14
N LYS A 808 -19.30 -17.34 26.98
CA LYS A 808 -20.74 -17.21 27.21
C LYS A 808 -21.06 -17.58 28.66
N ILE A 809 -21.97 -16.84 29.28
CA ILE A 809 -22.47 -17.08 30.64
C ILE A 809 -24.00 -17.13 30.65
N THR A 810 -24.56 -17.78 31.68
CA THR A 810 -25.99 -17.74 31.97
C THR A 810 -26.38 -16.55 32.86
N ASN A 811 -27.67 -16.32 33.04
CA ASN A 811 -28.21 -15.32 33.97
C ASN A 811 -27.58 -15.44 35.37
N GLY A 812 -27.11 -14.33 35.92
CA GLY A 812 -26.40 -14.29 37.19
C GLY A 812 -24.94 -14.73 37.15
N GLY A 813 -24.38 -15.09 35.99
CA GLY A 813 -23.03 -15.64 35.88
C GLY A 813 -21.91 -14.66 36.25
N ASP A 814 -20.83 -15.21 36.81
CA ASP A 814 -19.57 -14.52 37.15
C ASP A 814 -18.39 -15.42 36.76
N SER A 815 -17.37 -14.85 36.14
CA SER A 815 -16.18 -15.56 35.68
C SER A 815 -15.11 -14.55 35.29
N GLY A 816 -14.04 -15.03 34.67
CA GLY A 816 -13.07 -14.22 33.97
C GLY A 816 -11.82 -15.02 33.65
N ILE A 817 -10.82 -14.29 33.18
CA ILE A 817 -9.59 -14.87 32.66
C ILE A 817 -8.41 -14.34 33.45
N TYR A 818 -7.69 -15.24 34.12
CA TYR A 818 -6.52 -14.88 34.90
C TYR A 818 -5.33 -14.79 33.95
N LEU A 819 -4.57 -13.72 34.09
CA LEU A 819 -3.41 -13.46 33.26
C LEU A 819 -2.17 -13.71 34.10
N ARG A 820 -1.38 -14.72 33.74
CA ARG A 820 -0.17 -15.14 34.47
C ARG A 820 -0.47 -15.45 35.93
N GLY A 821 -1.48 -16.29 36.16
CA GLY A 821 -1.90 -16.74 37.49
C GLY A 821 -2.38 -15.64 38.43
N THR A 822 -2.72 -14.46 37.89
CA THR A 822 -3.21 -13.31 38.66
C THR A 822 -4.63 -12.93 38.20
N PRO A 823 -5.59 -12.76 39.13
CA PRO A 823 -6.99 -12.43 38.82
C PRO A 823 -7.17 -11.02 38.22
N GLN A 824 -8.17 -10.71 37.41
CA GLN A 824 -8.62 -11.36 36.17
C GLN A 824 -9.14 -10.24 35.25
N VAL A 825 -9.23 -10.53 33.95
CA VAL A 825 -10.13 -9.79 33.03
C VAL A 825 -11.55 -10.28 33.31
N GLN A 826 -12.38 -9.41 33.86
CA GLN A 826 -13.68 -9.77 34.44
C GLN A 826 -14.72 -10.15 33.38
N ILE A 827 -15.54 -11.16 33.69
CA ILE A 827 -16.75 -11.55 32.96
C ILE A 827 -17.90 -11.60 33.96
N TRP A 828 -19.04 -10.96 33.68
CA TRP A 828 -20.22 -11.09 34.53
C TRP A 828 -21.51 -10.71 33.82
N ASP A 829 -22.62 -11.10 34.43
CA ASP A 829 -23.93 -10.58 34.07
C ASP A 829 -24.07 -9.13 34.56
N ILE A 830 -24.16 -8.19 33.62
CA ILE A 830 -24.29 -6.75 33.89
C ILE A 830 -25.58 -6.38 34.64
N ALA A 831 -26.57 -7.27 34.70
CA ALA A 831 -27.77 -7.10 35.51
C ALA A 831 -27.50 -7.18 37.03
N ARG A 832 -26.35 -7.74 37.45
CA ARG A 832 -25.95 -7.85 38.86
C ARG A 832 -25.41 -6.52 39.43
N THR A 833 -26.28 -5.52 39.50
CA THR A 833 -25.92 -4.16 39.92
C THR A 833 -25.46 -4.06 41.38
N ASN A 834 -25.87 -5.01 42.23
CA ASN A 834 -25.49 -5.10 43.64
C ASN A 834 -23.99 -5.40 43.86
N VAL A 835 -23.32 -5.99 42.86
CA VAL A 835 -21.87 -6.24 42.88
C VAL A 835 -21.10 -5.30 41.95
N GLY A 836 -21.76 -4.30 41.38
CA GLY A 836 -21.13 -3.32 40.49
C GLY A 836 -20.99 -3.77 39.03
N ALA A 837 -21.66 -4.85 38.61
CA ALA A 837 -21.50 -5.44 37.28
C ALA A 837 -22.03 -4.57 36.11
N GLN A 838 -22.84 -3.55 36.40
CA GLN A 838 -23.43 -2.65 35.39
C GLN A 838 -22.40 -1.87 34.57
N VAL A 839 -21.14 -1.85 35.00
CA VAL A 839 -20.05 -1.20 34.28
C VAL A 839 -19.60 -1.99 33.04
N GLY A 840 -19.99 -3.26 32.91
CA GLY A 840 -19.61 -4.13 31.79
C GLY A 840 -18.42 -5.04 32.10
N SER A 841 -18.17 -6.01 31.21
CA SER A 841 -17.05 -6.95 31.31
C SER A 841 -15.75 -6.39 30.69
N GLY A 842 -14.63 -7.05 30.95
CA GLY A 842 -13.32 -6.74 30.36
C GLY A 842 -12.42 -5.85 31.22
N GLY A 843 -12.90 -5.34 32.36
CA GLY A 843 -12.10 -4.56 33.31
C GLY A 843 -11.15 -5.41 34.17
N LEU A 844 -10.13 -4.76 34.72
CA LEU A 844 -9.13 -5.36 35.64
C LEU A 844 -9.58 -5.16 37.11
N TYR A 845 -10.71 -5.75 37.49
CA TYR A 845 -11.47 -5.35 38.68
C TYR A 845 -10.72 -5.46 40.02
N ASN A 846 -9.61 -6.19 40.05
CA ASN A 846 -8.78 -6.39 41.24
C ASN A 846 -7.64 -5.36 41.42
N ASN A 847 -7.48 -4.44 40.47
CA ASN A 847 -6.60 -3.27 40.61
C ASN A 847 -7.12 -2.32 41.69
N GLN A 848 -6.21 -1.74 42.49
CA GLN A 848 -6.53 -0.76 43.53
C GLN A 848 -5.93 0.62 43.24
N LYS A 849 -4.73 0.65 42.65
CA LYS A 849 -3.99 1.86 42.26
C LYS A 849 -4.25 2.26 40.82
N HIS A 850 -4.43 1.28 39.94
CA HIS A 850 -4.70 1.49 38.52
C HIS A 850 -6.18 1.32 38.19
N GLU A 851 -6.57 1.76 36.99
CA GLU A 851 -7.97 1.66 36.56
C GLU A 851 -8.45 0.21 36.62
N SER A 852 -9.67 0.02 37.13
CA SER A 852 -10.26 -1.30 37.38
C SER A 852 -11.52 -1.51 36.55
N LYS A 853 -12.21 -0.43 36.16
CA LYS A 853 -13.46 -0.47 35.41
C LYS A 853 -13.17 -0.42 33.90
N PRO A 854 -14.00 -1.08 33.07
CA PRO A 854 -13.89 -0.94 31.63
C PRO A 854 -14.32 0.47 31.18
N LEU A 855 -13.87 0.86 29.98
CA LEU A 855 -14.16 2.16 29.36
C LEU A 855 -15.63 2.30 28.95
N VAL A 856 -16.24 1.22 28.46
CA VAL A 856 -17.62 1.17 27.96
C VAL A 856 -18.23 -0.22 28.16
N VAL A 857 -19.56 -0.27 28.28
CA VAL A 857 -20.32 -1.54 28.26
C VAL A 857 -20.41 -2.03 26.82
N ALA A 858 -19.83 -3.19 26.52
CA ALA A 858 -19.82 -3.79 25.18
C ALA A 858 -20.35 -5.24 25.17
N ASP A 859 -20.85 -5.72 26.30
CA ASP A 859 -21.38 -7.06 26.50
C ASP A 859 -22.59 -7.35 25.59
N ASN A 860 -22.61 -8.55 25.01
CA ASN A 860 -23.82 -9.14 24.47
C ASN A 860 -24.72 -9.64 25.62
N PRO A 861 -26.04 -9.77 25.39
CA PRO A 861 -26.96 -10.33 26.38
C PRO A 861 -26.50 -11.70 26.90
N VAL A 862 -26.94 -12.05 28.11
CA VAL A 862 -26.74 -13.41 28.66
C VAL A 862 -27.25 -14.47 27.68
N ASP A 863 -26.63 -15.65 27.71
CA ASP A 863 -26.81 -16.73 26.74
C ASP A 863 -26.36 -16.42 25.30
N GLU A 864 -25.73 -15.27 25.06
CA GLU A 864 -25.06 -14.94 23.79
C GLU A 864 -23.53 -15.01 23.92
N TRP A 865 -22.87 -15.34 22.81
CA TRP A 865 -21.42 -15.38 22.75
C TRP A 865 -20.84 -13.98 22.73
N ASN A 866 -19.74 -13.79 23.45
CA ASN A 866 -18.89 -12.62 23.44
C ASN A 866 -17.49 -13.03 22.99
N THR A 867 -16.73 -12.11 22.40
CA THR A 867 -15.34 -12.34 22.01
C THR A 867 -14.44 -11.35 22.77
N PHE A 868 -13.46 -11.89 23.50
CA PHE A 868 -12.34 -11.09 23.98
C PHE A 868 -11.14 -11.21 23.05
N ARG A 869 -10.49 -10.06 22.86
CA ARG A 869 -9.09 -9.96 22.42
C ARG A 869 -8.29 -9.31 23.54
N ILE A 870 -7.47 -10.09 24.23
CA ILE A 870 -6.67 -9.64 25.37
C ILE A 870 -5.22 -9.59 24.96
N LYS A 871 -4.57 -8.45 25.11
CA LYS A 871 -3.13 -8.27 24.88
C LYS A 871 -2.47 -8.01 26.22
N MET A 872 -1.61 -8.93 26.67
CA MET A 872 -0.79 -8.74 27.86
C MET A 872 0.67 -8.60 27.47
N ILE A 873 1.22 -7.42 27.72
CA ILE A 873 2.58 -7.04 27.37
C ILE A 873 3.22 -6.44 28.61
N GLY A 874 4.20 -7.12 29.20
CA GLY A 874 4.82 -6.68 30.45
C GLY A 874 3.81 -6.82 31.57
N ASP A 875 3.53 -5.72 32.28
CA ASP A 875 2.41 -5.64 33.20
C ASP A 875 1.17 -5.00 32.58
N ARG A 876 1.22 -4.54 31.33
CA ARG A 876 0.13 -3.82 30.69
C ARG A 876 -0.86 -4.75 30.01
N VAL A 877 -2.13 -4.47 30.18
CA VAL A 877 -3.24 -5.21 29.59
C VAL A 877 -4.10 -4.26 28.75
N THR A 878 -4.39 -4.69 27.54
CA THR A 878 -5.40 -4.11 26.66
C THR A 878 -6.45 -5.17 26.37
N VAL A 879 -7.73 -4.81 26.45
CA VAL A 879 -8.86 -5.72 26.21
C VAL A 879 -9.81 -5.07 25.21
N TYR A 880 -10.12 -5.81 24.15
CA TYR A 880 -11.27 -5.54 23.31
C TYR A 880 -12.36 -6.56 23.61
N LEU A 881 -13.59 -6.10 23.80
CA LEU A 881 -14.79 -6.92 23.95
C LEU A 881 -15.66 -6.68 22.73
N ASN A 882 -15.93 -7.73 21.96
CA ASN A 882 -16.72 -7.68 20.73
C ASN A 882 -16.18 -6.65 19.72
N GLY A 883 -14.85 -6.47 19.70
CA GLY A 883 -14.14 -5.50 18.87
C GLY A 883 -14.18 -4.05 19.37
N VAL A 884 -14.81 -3.79 20.53
CA VAL A 884 -14.80 -2.48 21.20
C VAL A 884 -13.69 -2.45 22.25
N LEU A 885 -12.86 -1.41 22.25
CA LEU A 885 -11.80 -1.22 23.26
C LEU A 885 -12.44 -0.94 24.63
N VAL A 886 -12.23 -1.84 25.60
CA VAL A 886 -12.80 -1.74 26.96
C VAL A 886 -11.75 -1.59 28.04
N THR A 887 -10.50 -1.95 27.79
CA THR A 887 -9.36 -1.63 28.68
C THR A 887 -8.17 -1.28 27.81
N ASP A 888 -7.51 -0.15 28.07
CA ASP A 888 -6.44 0.35 27.21
C ASP A 888 -5.13 0.51 28.00
N ASN A 889 -4.20 -0.41 27.79
CA ASN A 889 -2.82 -0.33 28.26
C ASN A 889 -2.66 -0.09 29.78
N VAL A 890 -3.50 -0.75 30.57
CA VAL A 890 -3.58 -0.58 32.03
C VAL A 890 -2.61 -1.56 32.73
N PRO A 891 -1.80 -1.13 33.71
CA PRO A 891 -0.99 -2.06 34.50
C PRO A 891 -1.87 -3.00 35.33
N LEU A 892 -1.55 -4.30 35.29
CA LEU A 892 -2.12 -5.34 36.13
C LEU A 892 -1.32 -5.47 37.42
N GLU A 893 -1.98 -5.28 38.54
CA GLU A 893 -1.37 -5.43 39.86
C GLU A 893 -1.21 -6.91 40.25
N ASN A 894 -0.13 -7.23 40.96
CA ASN A 894 0.00 -8.54 41.60
C ASN A 894 -0.97 -8.63 42.78
N TYR A 895 -2.12 -9.25 42.56
CA TYR A 895 -3.17 -9.40 43.57
C TYR A 895 -2.69 -10.15 44.82
N TRP A 896 -1.84 -11.16 44.65
CA TRP A 896 -1.40 -12.06 45.73
C TRP A 896 -0.35 -11.44 46.64
N ASP A 897 0.53 -10.60 46.08
CA ASP A 897 1.47 -9.77 46.82
C ASP A 897 1.71 -8.45 46.10
N ARG A 898 0.97 -7.41 46.51
CA ARG A 898 1.00 -6.07 45.92
C ARG A 898 2.34 -5.33 46.15
N SER A 899 3.25 -5.89 46.95
CA SER A 899 4.62 -5.35 47.10
C SER A 899 5.56 -5.81 45.97
N GLN A 900 5.16 -6.84 45.23
CA GLN A 900 5.92 -7.41 44.12
C GLN A 900 5.32 -6.99 42.76
N LYS A 901 6.15 -7.05 41.71
CA LYS A 901 5.68 -6.91 40.33
C LYS A 901 4.84 -8.13 39.92
N ILE A 902 4.06 -8.00 38.86
CA ILE A 902 3.37 -9.14 38.24
C ILE A 902 4.37 -10.22 37.80
N PHE A 903 3.94 -11.48 37.77
CA PHE A 903 4.79 -12.58 37.32
C PHE A 903 5.20 -12.36 35.85
N PRO A 904 6.48 -12.58 35.49
CA PRO A 904 6.95 -12.41 34.12
C PRO A 904 6.35 -13.46 33.17
N LYS A 905 6.06 -14.66 33.69
CA LYS A 905 5.48 -15.79 32.97
C LYS A 905 4.80 -16.72 33.96
N GLU A 906 3.58 -17.16 33.65
CA GLU A 906 2.77 -18.12 34.43
C GLU A 906 1.54 -18.54 33.58
N ALA A 907 0.78 -19.55 34.00
CA ALA A 907 -0.41 -20.06 33.33
C ALA A 907 -1.51 -19.01 33.12
N ILE A 908 -2.31 -19.24 32.07
CA ILE A 908 -3.60 -18.58 31.86
C ILE A 908 -4.65 -19.45 32.55
N GLU A 909 -5.58 -18.84 33.29
CA GLU A 909 -6.65 -19.59 33.99
C GLU A 909 -8.03 -19.15 33.51
N LEU A 910 -8.95 -20.12 33.44
CA LEU A 910 -10.38 -19.89 33.23
C LEU A 910 -11.09 -20.05 34.57
N GLN A 911 -11.77 -18.99 35.01
CA GLN A 911 -12.36 -18.94 36.33
C GLN A 911 -13.69 -19.70 36.41
N ALA A 912 -13.86 -20.51 37.46
CA ALA A 912 -15.16 -21.02 37.89
C ALA A 912 -15.69 -20.21 39.07
N HIS A 913 -16.93 -19.70 38.99
CA HIS A 913 -17.57 -18.97 40.08
C HIS A 913 -19.00 -19.46 40.42
N GLY A 914 -19.31 -20.72 40.09
CA GLY A 914 -20.54 -21.40 40.55
C GLY A 914 -21.73 -21.35 39.58
N GLU A 915 -21.68 -20.56 38.51
CA GLU A 915 -22.69 -20.58 37.44
C GLU A 915 -22.18 -21.27 36.17
N ASP A 916 -23.11 -21.74 35.34
CA ASP A 916 -22.80 -22.40 34.08
C ASP A 916 -22.18 -21.39 33.09
N LEU A 917 -21.07 -21.78 32.47
CA LEU A 917 -20.35 -20.97 31.49
C LEU A 917 -19.74 -21.82 30.38
N GLY A 918 -19.33 -21.17 29.30
CA GLY A 918 -18.66 -21.83 28.18
C GLY A 918 -17.58 -20.97 27.54
N PHE A 919 -16.45 -21.59 27.20
CA PHE A 919 -15.36 -21.00 26.43
C PHE A 919 -15.12 -21.78 25.13
N ARG A 920 -14.85 -21.07 24.03
CA ARG A 920 -14.42 -21.68 22.76
C ARG A 920 -13.45 -20.76 22.03
N ASN A 921 -12.92 -21.21 20.90
CA ASN A 921 -12.01 -20.41 20.07
C ASN A 921 -10.85 -19.81 20.89
N VAL A 922 -10.20 -20.64 21.70
CA VAL A 922 -9.16 -20.19 22.63
C VAL A 922 -7.81 -20.23 21.93
N TYR A 923 -7.38 -19.08 21.40
CA TYR A 923 -6.14 -18.92 20.66
C TYR A 923 -5.18 -17.99 21.36
N VAL A 924 -3.89 -18.31 21.35
CA VAL A 924 -2.83 -17.48 21.93
C VAL A 924 -1.71 -17.29 20.91
N ARG A 925 -1.23 -16.06 20.80
CA ARG A 925 -0.02 -15.67 20.08
C ARG A 925 0.98 -15.12 21.10
N GLU A 926 2.08 -15.83 21.36
CA GLU A 926 3.15 -15.29 22.20
C GLU A 926 3.82 -14.09 21.51
N ILE A 927 4.07 -13.04 22.29
CA ILE A 927 4.71 -11.80 21.82
C ILE A 927 6.13 -11.80 22.35
N VAL A 928 7.11 -11.69 21.46
CA VAL A 928 8.52 -11.60 21.85
C VAL A 928 8.84 -10.17 22.29
N SER A 929 9.57 -10.02 23.40
CA SER A 929 9.80 -8.71 24.03
C SER A 929 11.05 -8.66 24.92
N GLY A 930 11.51 -7.45 25.26
CA GLY A 930 12.71 -7.22 26.06
C GLY A 930 13.96 -7.80 25.39
N ASP A 931 14.88 -8.35 26.20
CA ASP A 931 16.09 -9.01 25.68
C ASP A 931 15.79 -10.32 24.91
N ASN A 932 14.55 -10.82 24.96
CA ASN A 932 14.15 -11.93 24.09
C ASN A 932 13.96 -11.49 22.63
N LEU A 933 13.85 -10.18 22.35
CA LEU A 933 13.94 -9.64 20.99
C LEU A 933 15.34 -9.82 20.39
N LEU A 934 16.35 -9.93 21.24
CA LEU A 934 17.72 -10.16 20.82
C LEU A 934 17.93 -11.62 20.43
N THR A 935 18.71 -11.84 19.38
CA THR A 935 19.19 -13.19 19.07
C THR A 935 20.08 -13.73 20.19
N LYS A 936 20.33 -15.05 20.19
CA LYS A 936 21.23 -15.65 21.19
C LYS A 936 22.64 -15.06 21.09
N GLU A 937 23.08 -14.78 19.86
CA GLU A 937 24.37 -14.20 19.53
C GLU A 937 24.48 -12.76 20.05
N GLU A 938 23.46 -11.93 19.83
CA GLU A 938 23.45 -10.55 20.31
C GLU A 938 23.54 -10.47 21.85
N ARG A 939 22.85 -11.36 22.56
CA ARG A 939 22.98 -11.47 24.03
C ARG A 939 24.38 -11.87 24.47
N GLN A 940 25.01 -12.83 23.77
CA GLN A 940 26.39 -13.25 24.05
C GLN A 940 27.40 -12.14 23.77
N GLU A 941 27.16 -11.31 22.74
CA GLU A 941 27.98 -10.15 22.41
C GLU A 941 27.85 -9.01 23.44
N GLY A 942 26.89 -9.09 24.37
CA GLY A 942 26.66 -8.08 25.40
C GLY A 942 25.69 -6.96 24.99
N PHE A 943 24.90 -7.15 23.93
CA PHE A 943 23.82 -6.23 23.61
C PHE A 943 22.68 -6.35 24.62
N LYS A 944 22.00 -5.23 24.84
CA LYS A 944 20.76 -5.10 25.60
C LYS A 944 19.71 -4.42 24.74
N SER A 945 18.46 -4.84 24.85
CA SER A 945 17.37 -4.15 24.16
C SER A 945 17.08 -2.82 24.84
N LEU A 946 17.10 -1.72 24.08
CA LEU A 946 16.66 -0.40 24.54
C LEU A 946 15.17 -0.18 24.32
N PHE A 947 14.58 -0.93 23.38
CA PHE A 947 13.15 -1.01 23.22
C PHE A 947 12.67 -2.40 23.57
N ASN A 948 11.81 -2.49 24.57
CA ASN A 948 11.30 -3.77 25.04
C ASN A 948 10.21 -4.34 24.12
N GLY A 949 9.81 -3.66 23.04
CA GLY A 949 8.70 -4.08 22.18
C GLY A 949 7.32 -3.80 22.80
N LYS A 950 7.28 -3.20 23.99
CA LYS A 950 6.10 -3.13 24.85
C LYS A 950 5.59 -1.71 25.06
N ASP A 951 6.50 -0.86 25.49
CA ASP A 951 6.24 0.47 26.03
C ASP A 951 7.49 1.34 25.90
N LEU A 952 7.39 2.58 26.39
CA LEU A 952 8.47 3.56 26.37
C LEU A 952 9.04 3.80 27.79
N ASP A 953 9.03 2.79 28.67
CA ASP A 953 9.47 2.95 30.07
C ASP A 953 10.96 3.29 30.20
N HIS A 954 11.78 2.83 29.26
CA HIS A 954 13.21 3.15 29.18
C HIS A 954 13.53 4.40 28.36
N TRP A 955 12.49 5.15 28.00
CA TRP A 955 12.58 6.39 27.24
C TRP A 955 12.00 7.56 28.05
N ILE A 956 12.40 8.78 27.72
CA ILE A 956 11.94 10.05 28.30
C ILE A 956 11.74 11.08 27.18
N GLY A 957 11.08 12.20 27.45
CA GLY A 957 10.76 13.20 26.44
C GLY A 957 9.38 12.96 25.81
N ASN A 958 9.28 13.07 24.49
CA ASN A 958 8.01 13.03 23.76
C ASN A 958 7.44 11.59 23.66
N LYS A 959 6.66 11.17 24.67
CA LYS A 959 5.92 9.88 24.65
C LYS A 959 4.49 10.01 24.11
N VAL A 960 4.13 11.19 23.59
CA VAL A 960 2.80 11.46 23.03
C VAL A 960 2.82 11.15 21.55
N ASP A 961 3.78 11.71 20.79
CA ASP A 961 3.87 11.41 19.35
C ASP A 961 4.60 10.08 19.07
N TYR A 962 5.41 9.58 20.00
CA TYR A 962 6.06 8.28 19.87
C TYR A 962 5.20 7.25 20.60
N VAL A 963 4.57 6.35 19.86
CA VAL A 963 3.64 5.34 20.39
C VAL A 963 4.11 3.94 20.03
N VAL A 964 3.83 2.97 20.91
CA VAL A 964 4.17 1.58 20.63
C VAL A 964 3.01 0.89 19.94
N ASP A 965 3.27 0.36 18.74
CA ASP A 965 2.30 -0.41 17.96
C ASP A 965 3.01 -1.60 17.31
N ASN A 966 2.42 -2.80 17.39
CA ASN A 966 2.97 -4.05 16.81
C ASN A 966 4.47 -4.32 17.08
N ASN A 967 4.95 -4.13 18.31
CA ASN A 967 6.37 -4.26 18.69
C ASN A 967 7.31 -3.29 17.93
N GLU A 968 6.78 -2.14 17.51
CA GLU A 968 7.50 -1.04 16.85
C GLU A 968 7.20 0.26 17.59
N ILE A 969 8.10 1.24 17.51
CA ILE A 969 7.83 2.62 17.90
C ILE A 969 7.38 3.37 16.64
N ALA A 970 6.10 3.74 16.57
CA ALA A 970 5.55 4.58 15.51
C ALA A 970 5.60 6.06 15.91
N VAL A 971 6.02 6.92 15.00
CA VAL A 971 6.02 8.38 15.17
C VAL A 971 4.76 8.96 14.53
N ARG A 972 3.92 9.60 15.35
CA ARG A 972 2.60 10.13 15.00
C ARG A 972 2.53 11.62 15.39
N PRO A 973 3.12 12.52 14.60
CA PRO A 973 3.35 13.92 14.97
C PRO A 973 2.06 14.78 15.12
N LYS A 974 0.88 14.20 14.90
CA LYS A 974 -0.42 14.87 14.99
C LYS A 974 -1.12 14.62 16.33
N GLN A 975 -0.49 13.93 17.28
CA GLN A 975 -1.09 13.62 18.58
C GLN A 975 -0.91 14.75 19.61
N GLY A 976 -0.29 15.87 19.21
CA GLY A 976 -0.11 17.05 20.05
C GLY A 976 1.10 16.96 20.98
N GLY A 977 2.00 15.99 20.76
CA GLY A 977 3.30 15.95 21.42
C GLY A 977 4.25 17.00 20.86
N HIS A 978 5.31 17.29 21.63
CA HIS A 978 6.35 18.22 21.25
C HIS A 978 7.73 17.71 21.71
N GLY A 979 8.76 17.98 20.91
CA GLY A 979 10.14 17.62 21.21
C GLY A 979 10.51 16.17 20.86
N ASN A 980 11.60 15.70 21.45
CA ASN A 980 12.30 14.48 21.04
C ASN A 980 12.09 13.34 22.05
N LEU A 981 12.28 12.10 21.59
CA LEU A 981 12.28 10.91 22.45
C LEU A 981 13.73 10.54 22.77
N PHE A 982 14.11 10.44 24.04
CA PHE A 982 15.47 10.13 24.49
C PHE A 982 15.51 8.85 25.31
N THR A 983 16.64 8.15 25.30
CA THR A 983 16.92 7.09 26.27
C THR A 983 16.93 7.68 27.68
N ALA A 984 16.39 6.97 28.67
CA ALA A 984 16.44 7.41 30.07
C ALA A 984 17.88 7.46 30.61
N GLN A 985 18.76 6.58 30.10
CA GLN A 985 20.17 6.54 30.46
C GLN A 985 21.03 7.34 29.47
N GLU A 986 22.14 7.87 29.96
CA GLU A 986 23.19 8.48 29.15
C GLU A 986 24.31 7.47 28.84
N TYR A 987 24.85 7.55 27.64
CA TYR A 987 25.93 6.69 27.13
C TYR A 987 27.11 7.54 26.66
N SER A 988 28.33 6.98 26.76
CA SER A 988 29.56 7.55 26.19
C SER A 988 30.03 6.73 24.98
N ASP A 989 30.76 5.63 25.22
CA ASP A 989 31.20 4.75 24.14
C ASP A 989 30.19 3.61 23.99
N PHE A 990 29.68 3.36 22.79
CA PHE A 990 28.65 2.36 22.56
C PHE A 990 28.61 1.86 21.11
N ILE A 991 27.92 0.73 20.92
CA ILE A 991 27.38 0.29 19.63
C ILE A 991 25.86 0.28 19.75
N PHE A 992 25.17 1.10 18.97
CA PHE A 992 23.72 1.22 18.94
C PHE A 992 23.18 0.65 17.62
N ARG A 993 22.30 -0.34 17.67
CA ARG A 993 21.68 -0.99 16.52
C ARG A 993 20.18 -0.74 16.55
N PHE A 994 19.59 -0.37 15.42
CA PHE A 994 18.16 -0.19 15.30
C PHE A 994 17.71 -0.38 13.86
N GLU A 995 16.41 -0.58 13.66
CA GLU A 995 15.79 -0.52 12.34
C GLU A 995 14.81 0.64 12.26
N PHE A 996 14.68 1.23 11.08
CA PHE A 996 13.72 2.29 10.81
C PHE A 996 13.05 2.15 9.45
N LYS A 997 11.83 2.65 9.33
CA LYS A 997 11.04 2.66 8.09
C LYS A 997 10.49 4.06 7.85
N LEU A 998 10.80 4.63 6.69
CA LEU A 998 10.44 5.99 6.32
C LEU A 998 9.13 6.04 5.51
N THR A 999 8.36 7.11 5.66
CA THR A 999 7.34 7.53 4.68
C THR A 999 7.94 8.52 3.68
N PRO A 1000 7.28 8.80 2.54
CA PRO A 1000 7.77 9.79 1.58
C PRO A 1000 7.99 11.16 2.25
N GLY A 1001 9.19 11.71 2.09
CA GLY A 1001 9.61 12.98 2.70
C GLY A 1001 9.79 12.95 4.22
N ALA A 1002 9.86 11.76 4.84
CA ALA A 1002 10.05 11.67 6.28
C ALA A 1002 11.41 12.21 6.74
N ASN A 1003 11.40 12.96 7.85
CA ASN A 1003 12.57 13.54 8.48
C ASN A 1003 12.57 13.29 10.00
N ASN A 1004 13.70 12.84 10.51
CA ASN A 1004 14.03 12.63 11.91
C ASN A 1004 15.55 12.71 12.07
N GLY A 1005 16.07 12.56 13.28
CA GLY A 1005 17.51 12.47 13.53
C GLY A 1005 17.81 11.52 14.67
N LEU A 1006 19.00 10.93 14.67
CA LEU A 1006 19.55 10.22 15.81
C LEU A 1006 20.50 11.15 16.57
N GLY A 1007 20.01 11.72 17.67
CA GLY A 1007 20.82 12.47 18.61
C GLY A 1007 21.72 11.53 19.41
N ILE A 1008 23.01 11.84 19.48
CA ILE A 1008 24.00 11.17 20.33
C ILE A 1008 24.68 12.19 21.25
N HIS A 1009 25.03 11.75 22.46
CA HIS A 1009 25.53 12.63 23.53
C HIS A 1009 24.62 13.84 23.79
N ALA A 1010 23.32 13.70 23.49
CA ALA A 1010 22.37 14.79 23.48
C ALA A 1010 21.99 15.19 24.93
N PRO A 1011 21.95 16.49 25.25
CA PRO A 1011 21.33 16.97 26.48
C PRO A 1011 19.79 17.01 26.32
N LEU A 1012 19.07 17.08 27.45
CA LEU A 1012 17.60 17.17 27.46
C LEU A 1012 17.04 18.55 27.06
N LYS A 1013 17.90 19.57 26.93
CA LYS A 1013 17.51 20.94 26.59
C LYS A 1013 18.42 21.50 25.51
N GLY A 1014 17.85 22.38 24.68
CA GLY A 1014 18.53 22.97 23.52
C GLY A 1014 18.32 22.13 22.26
N ASP A 1015 18.78 22.66 21.14
CA ASP A 1015 18.71 21.98 19.85
C ASP A 1015 19.75 20.85 19.79
N ALA A 1016 19.29 19.60 19.90
CA ALA A 1016 20.15 18.42 19.99
C ALA A 1016 21.07 18.25 18.77
N ALA A 1017 20.76 18.87 17.62
CA ALA A 1017 21.63 18.89 16.45
C ALA A 1017 22.95 19.64 16.71
N TYR A 1018 22.93 20.70 17.52
CA TYR A 1018 24.09 21.57 17.79
C TYR A 1018 24.65 21.42 19.22
N VAL A 1019 23.79 21.27 20.23
CA VAL A 1019 24.23 21.10 21.63
C VAL A 1019 24.49 19.64 22.01
N GLY A 1020 24.10 18.70 21.14
CA GLY A 1020 24.52 17.30 21.12
C GLY A 1020 25.34 17.02 19.85
N LYS A 1021 25.05 15.89 19.19
CA LYS A 1021 25.45 15.62 17.81
C LYS A 1021 24.29 14.88 17.16
N GLU A 1022 23.93 15.20 15.92
CA GLU A 1022 22.85 14.54 15.20
C GLU A 1022 23.39 13.71 14.03
N LEU A 1023 22.84 12.52 13.86
CA LEU A 1023 23.00 11.68 12.69
C LEU A 1023 21.68 11.68 11.92
N GLN A 1024 21.71 12.09 10.66
CA GLN A 1024 20.47 12.37 9.92
C GLN A 1024 19.63 11.11 9.64
N ILE A 1025 18.30 11.14 9.87
CA ILE A 1025 17.35 10.09 9.47
C ILE A 1025 16.34 10.68 8.47
N LEU A 1026 16.55 10.48 7.18
CA LEU A 1026 15.86 11.28 6.15
C LEU A 1026 15.52 10.49 4.90
N ASP A 1027 14.32 10.67 4.35
CA ASP A 1027 14.03 10.31 2.96
C ASP A 1027 14.65 11.37 2.03
N ASN A 1028 15.93 11.21 1.73
CA ASN A 1028 16.65 12.15 0.88
C ASN A 1028 16.29 12.03 -0.62
N THR A 1029 15.28 11.24 -1.00
CA THR A 1029 14.80 11.13 -2.40
C THR A 1029 13.60 12.03 -2.68
N ALA A 1030 12.96 12.56 -1.64
CA ALA A 1030 11.80 13.43 -1.79
C ALA A 1030 12.18 14.77 -2.43
N SER A 1031 11.31 15.27 -3.32
CA SER A 1031 11.53 16.51 -4.08
C SER A 1031 11.75 17.74 -3.20
N ILE A 1032 11.18 17.77 -1.99
CA ILE A 1032 11.39 18.82 -0.98
C ILE A 1032 12.86 18.94 -0.53
N TYR A 1033 13.68 17.93 -0.78
CA TYR A 1033 15.10 17.86 -0.42
C TYR A 1033 16.06 17.91 -1.63
N ALA A 1034 15.60 18.44 -2.78
CA ALA A 1034 16.41 18.50 -4.01
C ALA A 1034 17.74 19.27 -3.88
N ASN A 1035 17.85 20.17 -2.89
CA ASN A 1035 18.98 21.09 -2.73
C ASN A 1035 19.82 20.87 -1.46
N LEU A 1036 19.80 19.67 -0.89
CA LEU A 1036 20.59 19.35 0.31
C LEU A 1036 22.10 19.48 0.07
N LYS A 1037 22.81 20.00 1.08
CA LYS A 1037 24.28 19.96 1.14
C LYS A 1037 24.77 18.56 1.53
N PRO A 1038 26.01 18.18 1.17
CA PRO A 1038 26.55 16.84 1.43
C PRO A 1038 26.40 16.35 2.88
N TYR A 1039 26.54 17.24 3.87
CA TYR A 1039 26.43 16.93 5.30
C TYR A 1039 24.98 16.87 5.84
N GLN A 1040 23.97 17.04 4.98
CA GLN A 1040 22.54 17.03 5.37
C GLN A 1040 21.80 15.77 4.88
N TYR A 1041 22.46 14.92 4.08
CA TYR A 1041 21.89 13.65 3.63
C TYR A 1041 21.85 12.64 4.77
N HIS A 1042 20.95 11.66 4.67
CA HIS A 1042 20.80 10.58 5.64
C HIS A 1042 22.13 9.94 6.05
N GLY A 1043 22.26 9.67 7.34
CA GLY A 1043 23.44 9.09 7.99
C GLY A 1043 24.62 10.04 8.16
N SER A 1044 24.56 11.26 7.63
CA SER A 1044 25.61 12.26 7.86
C SER A 1044 25.64 12.66 9.33
N VAL A 1045 26.84 12.90 9.87
CA VAL A 1045 26.99 13.67 11.11
C VAL A 1045 26.68 15.12 10.75
N TYR A 1046 25.49 15.58 11.16
CA TYR A 1046 24.90 16.82 10.62
C TYR A 1046 25.84 18.02 10.80
N GLY A 1047 26.14 18.69 9.69
CA GLY A 1047 27.05 19.86 9.66
C GLY A 1047 28.54 19.54 9.80
N ILE A 1048 28.92 18.26 9.96
CA ILE A 1048 30.28 17.85 10.35
C ILE A 1048 30.88 16.86 9.34
N ILE A 1049 30.29 15.67 9.18
CA ILE A 1049 30.82 14.59 8.32
C ILE A 1049 29.72 14.13 7.37
N ALA A 1050 29.94 14.30 6.07
CA ALA A 1050 29.02 13.82 5.05
C ALA A 1050 29.04 12.30 4.94
N ALA A 1051 27.86 11.68 4.89
CA ALA A 1051 27.73 10.25 4.68
C ALA A 1051 27.80 9.87 3.20
N LYS A 1052 28.28 8.64 2.94
CA LYS A 1052 28.08 8.00 1.64
C LYS A 1052 26.57 7.76 1.41
N ARG A 1053 26.10 8.05 0.20
CA ARG A 1053 24.67 8.00 -0.20
C ARG A 1053 24.37 6.75 -1.03
N GLY A 1054 23.08 6.49 -1.25
CA GLY A 1054 22.61 5.42 -2.15
C GLY A 1054 22.29 4.10 -1.46
N PHE A 1055 22.25 4.10 -0.12
CA PHE A 1055 22.18 2.88 0.69
C PHE A 1055 20.91 2.74 1.52
N LEU A 1056 20.01 3.73 1.45
CA LEU A 1056 18.63 3.56 1.89
C LEU A 1056 17.94 2.57 0.97
N LYS A 1057 17.13 1.68 1.55
CA LYS A 1057 16.13 0.90 0.82
C LYS A 1057 14.99 1.81 0.34
N PRO A 1058 14.20 1.37 -0.66
CA PRO A 1058 13.00 2.08 -1.09
C PRO A 1058 12.12 2.51 0.08
N VAL A 1059 11.49 3.68 -0.05
CA VAL A 1059 10.56 4.22 0.95
C VAL A 1059 9.44 3.21 1.22
N GLY A 1060 9.12 2.98 2.49
CA GLY A 1060 8.21 1.92 2.93
C GLY A 1060 8.89 0.61 3.33
N GLU A 1061 10.18 0.43 3.05
CA GLU A 1061 10.96 -0.72 3.53
C GLU A 1061 11.74 -0.45 4.83
N TRP A 1062 12.05 -1.52 5.56
CA TRP A 1062 12.85 -1.47 6.78
C TRP A 1062 14.35 -1.40 6.49
N ASN A 1063 14.97 -0.33 6.97
CA ASN A 1063 16.41 -0.10 6.97
C ASN A 1063 17.00 -0.52 8.32
N TYR A 1064 18.19 -1.11 8.32
CA TYR A 1064 18.96 -1.43 9.53
C TYR A 1064 20.09 -0.42 9.70
N GLU A 1065 20.37 0.09 10.90
CA GLU A 1065 21.49 1.01 11.14
C GLU A 1065 22.23 0.64 12.44
N GLU A 1066 23.56 0.58 12.35
CA GLU A 1066 24.46 0.40 13.48
C GLU A 1066 25.39 1.62 13.62
N VAL A 1067 25.38 2.24 14.78
CA VAL A 1067 26.22 3.39 15.12
C VAL A 1067 27.18 3.01 16.23
N GLN A 1068 28.47 3.00 15.92
CA GLN A 1068 29.54 2.85 16.90
C GLN A 1068 30.15 4.22 17.22
N VAL A 1069 30.16 4.56 18.50
CA VAL A 1069 30.83 5.75 19.05
C VAL A 1069 31.93 5.28 20.00
N LYS A 1070 33.16 5.71 19.75
CA LYS A 1070 34.32 5.40 20.60
C LYS A 1070 35.22 6.63 20.71
N GLY A 1071 35.09 7.37 21.81
CA GLY A 1071 35.71 8.69 21.94
C GLY A 1071 35.24 9.65 20.84
N ASP A 1072 36.18 10.24 20.10
CA ASP A 1072 35.87 11.14 18.98
C ASP A 1072 35.64 10.39 17.65
N HIS A 1073 35.80 9.06 17.64
CA HIS A 1073 35.61 8.24 16.46
C HIS A 1073 34.15 7.80 16.34
N ILE A 1074 33.56 8.06 15.19
CA ILE A 1074 32.21 7.65 14.86
C ILE A 1074 32.19 6.79 13.60
N LYS A 1075 31.47 5.68 13.68
CA LYS A 1075 31.27 4.75 12.59
C LYS A 1075 29.78 4.43 12.45
N ILE A 1076 29.19 4.75 11.30
CA ILE A 1076 27.76 4.56 11.02
C ILE A 1076 27.65 3.56 9.89
N THR A 1077 26.99 2.45 10.17
CA THR A 1077 26.75 1.33 9.26
C THR A 1077 25.26 1.25 8.97
N LEU A 1078 24.77 1.98 7.99
CA LEU A 1078 23.40 1.82 7.47
C LEU A 1078 23.40 0.56 6.61
N ASN A 1079 22.37 -0.27 6.61
CA ASN A 1079 22.19 -1.36 5.66
C ASN A 1079 23.52 -2.08 5.36
N GLY A 1080 24.36 -2.26 6.40
CA GLY A 1080 25.60 -3.02 6.45
C GLY A 1080 26.92 -2.39 6.00
N THR A 1081 26.97 -1.19 5.42
CA THR A 1081 28.23 -0.49 5.04
C THR A 1081 28.20 0.65 5.99
N VAL A 1082 29.39 0.80 6.53
CA VAL A 1082 29.99 2.05 6.89
C VAL A 1082 29.77 3.17 5.87
N ILE A 1083 28.75 4.00 6.11
CA ILE A 1083 28.50 5.25 5.37
C ILE A 1083 29.25 6.43 5.97
N VAL A 1084 29.66 6.32 7.23
CA VAL A 1084 30.58 7.24 7.91
C VAL A 1084 31.57 6.41 8.69
N ASP A 1085 32.87 6.68 8.52
CA ASP A 1085 33.96 6.21 9.38
C ASP A 1085 34.91 7.39 9.55
N GLY A 1086 34.89 8.05 10.70
CA GLY A 1086 35.59 9.32 10.84
C GLY A 1086 35.84 9.77 12.26
N ASN A 1087 36.88 10.60 12.42
CA ASN A 1087 37.17 11.28 13.66
C ASN A 1087 36.56 12.69 13.64
N ILE A 1088 35.68 12.97 14.60
CA ILE A 1088 34.94 14.23 14.68
C ILE A 1088 35.88 15.42 14.91
N LYS A 1089 36.89 15.30 15.77
CA LYS A 1089 37.85 16.39 16.01
C LYS A 1089 38.67 16.72 14.78
N GLU A 1090 39.07 15.70 14.03
CA GLU A 1090 39.79 15.90 12.79
C GLU A 1090 38.92 16.59 11.74
N ALA A 1091 37.67 16.16 11.59
CA ALA A 1091 36.72 16.75 10.65
C ALA A 1091 36.45 18.24 10.94
N THR A 1092 36.57 18.67 12.20
CA THR A 1092 36.30 20.05 12.61
C THR A 1092 37.54 20.89 12.89
N LYS A 1093 38.75 20.39 12.57
CA LYS A 1093 40.01 21.11 12.90
C LYS A 1093 40.11 22.50 12.25
N ASN A 1094 39.41 22.72 11.14
CA ASN A 1094 39.36 23.96 10.39
C ASN A 1094 37.97 24.63 10.42
N GLY A 1095 37.16 24.34 11.44
CA GLY A 1095 35.74 24.71 11.50
C GLY A 1095 34.83 23.61 10.96
N THR A 1096 33.52 23.72 11.21
CA THR A 1096 32.51 22.75 10.74
C THR A 1096 32.16 22.99 9.27
N ALA A 1097 31.64 21.95 8.61
CA ALA A 1097 31.29 22.00 7.19
C ALA A 1097 30.08 22.93 6.89
N ASP A 1098 29.26 23.22 7.90
CA ASP A 1098 28.16 24.19 7.83
C ASP A 1098 28.54 25.61 8.29
N HIS A 1099 29.78 25.80 8.74
CA HIS A 1099 30.30 27.06 9.28
C HIS A 1099 29.53 27.61 10.50
N LYS A 1100 28.83 26.75 11.25
CA LYS A 1100 28.13 27.11 12.49
C LYS A 1100 28.89 26.64 13.73
N ASP A 1101 28.51 27.19 14.89
CA ASP A 1101 29.02 26.69 16.17
C ASP A 1101 28.25 25.43 16.60
N HIS A 1102 29.00 24.38 16.96
CA HIS A 1102 28.48 23.10 17.44
C HIS A 1102 29.04 22.82 18.84
N PRO A 1103 28.50 23.47 19.90
CA PRO A 1103 29.02 23.33 21.26
C PRO A 1103 28.99 21.89 21.77
N GLY A 1104 28.06 21.07 21.26
CA GLY A 1104 27.92 19.66 21.60
C GLY A 1104 29.08 18.77 21.17
N LEU A 1105 29.96 19.24 20.28
CA LEU A 1105 31.19 18.52 19.90
C LEU A 1105 32.09 18.21 21.10
N LYS A 1106 32.09 19.06 22.13
CA LYS A 1106 32.88 18.88 23.36
C LYS A 1106 32.31 17.81 24.30
N ARG A 1107 31.09 17.32 24.07
CA ARG A 1107 30.43 16.33 24.93
C ARG A 1107 30.91 14.91 24.61
N THR A 1108 31.36 14.21 25.64
CA THR A 1108 31.78 12.80 25.60
C THR A 1108 30.73 11.83 26.16
N LYS A 1109 29.60 12.35 26.65
CA LYS A 1109 28.50 11.57 27.21
C LYS A 1109 27.17 12.32 27.09
N GLY A 1110 26.07 11.59 26.92
CA GLY A 1110 24.71 12.13 26.97
C GLY A 1110 23.67 11.11 26.51
N HIS A 1111 22.44 11.54 26.30
CA HIS A 1111 21.36 10.67 25.85
C HIS A 1111 21.51 10.29 24.38
N ILE A 1112 20.90 9.16 24.01
CA ILE A 1112 20.60 8.81 22.62
C ILE A 1112 19.14 9.18 22.39
N GLY A 1113 18.77 9.78 21.26
CA GLY A 1113 17.37 10.14 21.04
C GLY A 1113 16.96 10.23 19.58
N PHE A 1114 15.66 10.09 19.33
CA PHE A 1114 15.03 10.33 18.04
C PHE A 1114 14.50 11.76 18.00
N LEU A 1115 15.05 12.54 17.08
CA LEU A 1115 14.87 13.97 16.93
C LEU A 1115 13.75 14.23 15.91
N GLY A 1116 12.51 14.34 16.39
CA GLY A 1116 11.33 14.36 15.51
C GLY A 1116 11.19 15.65 14.71
N HIS A 1117 10.92 15.54 13.40
CA HIS A 1117 10.67 16.69 12.51
C HIS A 1117 9.28 16.72 11.89
N GLY A 1118 8.26 16.24 12.61
CA GLY A 1118 6.87 16.33 12.17
C GLY A 1118 6.47 15.33 11.09
N SER A 1119 7.29 14.30 10.86
CA SER A 1119 7.02 13.22 9.92
C SER A 1119 6.57 11.93 10.60
N GLU A 1120 5.77 11.14 9.88
CA GLU A 1120 5.44 9.78 10.27
C GLU A 1120 6.55 8.82 9.85
N LEU A 1121 6.95 7.90 10.74
CA LEU A 1121 7.91 6.84 10.47
C LEU A 1121 7.87 5.81 11.62
N TRP A 1122 8.65 4.74 11.51
CA TRP A 1122 8.70 3.68 12.52
C TRP A 1122 10.12 3.28 12.87
N PHE A 1123 10.32 2.82 14.10
CA PHE A 1123 11.55 2.21 14.61
C PHE A 1123 11.27 0.85 15.23
N ARG A 1124 12.22 -0.08 15.15
CA ARG A 1124 12.16 -1.37 15.86
C ARG A 1124 13.53 -1.95 16.12
N ASN A 1125 13.57 -3.06 16.85
CA ASN A 1125 14.79 -3.80 17.18
C ASN A 1125 15.90 -2.88 17.72
N ILE A 1126 15.57 -2.02 18.67
CA ILE A 1126 16.48 -0.97 19.17
C ILE A 1126 17.30 -1.52 20.32
N ARG A 1127 18.62 -1.61 20.15
CA ARG A 1127 19.52 -2.33 21.06
C ARG A 1127 20.88 -1.67 21.15
N ILE A 1128 21.54 -1.80 22.30
CA ILE A 1128 22.81 -1.16 22.60
C ILE A 1128 23.79 -2.11 23.26
N LYS A 1129 25.05 -2.00 22.89
CA LYS A 1129 26.19 -2.53 23.62
C LYS A 1129 26.99 -1.37 24.18
N ASP A 1130 26.97 -1.22 25.50
CA ASP A 1130 27.74 -0.21 26.22
C ASP A 1130 29.21 -0.65 26.24
N LEU A 1131 30.10 0.17 25.66
CA LEU A 1131 31.53 -0.10 25.56
C LEU A 1131 32.33 0.56 26.70
N ALA A 1132 31.67 1.39 27.53
CA ALA A 1132 32.31 2.08 28.64
C ALA A 1132 32.38 1.24 29.93
N LYS A 1133 31.81 0.03 29.91
CA LYS A 1133 31.71 -0.88 31.05
C LYS A 1133 32.66 -2.07 30.96
#